data_AF-A0A3N5S1C6-F1
#
_entry.id   AF-A0A3N5S1C6-F1
#
_cell.length_a   1.000
_cell.length_b   1.000
_cell.length_c   1.000
_cell.angle_alpha   90.00
_cell.angle_beta   90.00
_cell.angle_gamma   90.00
#
_symmetry.space_group_name_H-M   'P 1'
#
loop_
_entity.id
_entity.type
_entity.pdbx_description
1 polymer ?
#
loop_
_entity_poly.entity_id
_entity_poly.type
_entity_poly.pdbx_seq_one_letter_code
_entity_poly.pdbx_strand_id
1 'polypeptide(L)'
;MHNSQRFWRGLFFLLLIAALCGGMALPTAERAPARAAPQERVSTNIVISEFRTRGPNGGNDEFIELYNLSSSSVNIENWRVSYSNSAGDPPSDRYIFPLGTILTPGQYFLLANSDGYSGATTPDATYTSSLANDGGIAVIDALSAVIDQVGMSTGSAYKEPTDGSGILSALTADNNQSYEREPGGGAGNCYDTDNNAADFALNSSSSNPQNTSSTPLASCLAVPMVTSVSSTDGTYSAPETIDITVTFSGIVDVTGSPRLLLETGVTDGTAEYLSGTDSNTLTFRYTVAAVDTSTDLDYVSTNALTLNGGSIVGVAGNAILTLPSPGAAGSLGANNNIVIDNGADPTVISFVRRDPTATLTNANSLTFRVTFSEDVDPATVNTNDFVATSAIGDPASVVRVNDSIYDVTFSGGALINFNGSVGLNLNSPTITGRDGNPLAATEPPAANDETYTLDNTDPTVTIALASGQAASTDVLPVRFTVVFSEAINASSFTVSDITQAGTAGSVTWNIAQVDSTTFTLSATSLAVNGTLIPSIAANRVTDPAGNGNSAVTGATVTFSDITRPTVTINQTSGQLDPTGTLPIRFRIVFSEPIDTNQFVPADIRQIGTATGITWSIAEVSPPGNHTTFTLSATAVTGVGTLVPTIPANRVRDLAGNNNLASTSTDNSVTYGSSNSAIIVISEFRTRGPNGADDEFIELYNPTSNWVDISGWKINASNDTGGVGTRATIPNLTILRSGQYYLIAKSGSGGYSGNVSANLNYGSGITDSGGIALLRSNNTVVDRVGMSTASAYKEGTPLAPLSGNLNQSYERKLGGSSDACQDTNNNRDDFSHLLPPADPSNPQNYSYPLSLCGTARLNPVTTTTAITADTPDPSLRFGNVSVSVRVTGGSTPTGRVDITGANTNCSITLNSSGTGSCTVRFTSTGTKTLTARYLGDNTHLGSSDAESHQVTLAAPTRTRVPTPPPPPPLIAINEFVPRPGRDWNLDGVVNTNDEYIEVLNHGVIDVNLSGYSLDDEANIGSSPYRLPSIVLKPGERRVFYGSETNLLLSDGGDGVRLLKPNGQLGDAYNYFVVRFPDQSYCRLPDNGGLDDWNQNCFPTPGLQNSLSGSTVNPPTSGDDALLCPIADTLPEDFVFAECNPFGANIWNPAYWDKFGWFDEKSLPESTGKWPVFVD
;
A
#
# COMPACT_ATOMS: atom_id res chain seq x y z
N MET A 1 32.87 -1.38 -21.82
CA MET A 1 33.37 -2.67 -22.33
C MET A 1 32.13 -3.47 -22.75
N HIS A 2 31.65 -3.59 -23.99
CA HIS A 2 32.26 -3.51 -25.32
C HIS A 2 33.63 -4.17 -25.39
N ASN A 3 33.67 -5.33 -26.05
CA ASN A 3 34.65 -5.77 -27.06
C ASN A 3 35.00 -7.25 -26.86
N SER A 4 34.81 -8.14 -27.84
CA SER A 4 35.21 -7.91 -29.22
C SER A 4 34.05 -7.72 -30.21
N GLN A 5 33.75 -6.45 -30.41
CA GLN A 5 33.29 -5.93 -31.67
C GLN A 5 34.30 -6.25 -32.79
N ARG A 6 33.77 -6.47 -34.00
CA ARG A 6 34.32 -5.92 -35.25
C ARG A 6 35.77 -6.32 -35.58
N PHE A 7 35.96 -7.56 -36.02
CA PHE A 7 37.02 -7.82 -37.01
C PHE A 7 36.65 -8.86 -38.07
N TRP A 8 35.57 -9.62 -37.88
CA TRP A 8 35.04 -10.57 -38.87
C TRP A 8 33.73 -10.14 -39.54
N ARG A 9 33.30 -8.89 -39.31
CA ARG A 9 32.17 -8.24 -40.00
C ARG A 9 32.68 -7.60 -41.30
N GLY A 10 32.63 -8.32 -42.41
CA GLY A 10 32.88 -7.71 -43.73
C GLY A 10 33.07 -8.67 -44.90
N LEU A 11 33.56 -9.90 -44.69
CA LEU A 11 34.00 -10.74 -45.81
C LEU A 11 33.45 -12.18 -45.85
N PHE A 12 32.47 -12.51 -45.00
CA PHE A 12 31.67 -13.73 -45.14
C PHE A 12 30.34 -13.48 -45.89
N PHE A 13 30.17 -12.25 -46.39
CA PHE A 13 28.93 -11.69 -46.92
C PHE A 13 28.75 -11.86 -48.45
N LEU A 14 29.53 -12.74 -49.11
CA LEU A 14 29.53 -12.82 -50.57
C LEU A 14 29.64 -14.23 -51.19
N LEU A 15 29.89 -15.31 -50.45
CA LEU A 15 30.10 -16.63 -51.08
C LEU A 15 29.85 -17.82 -50.14
N LEU A 16 28.65 -17.88 -49.56
CA LEU A 16 28.00 -19.15 -49.19
C LEU A 16 26.79 -19.41 -50.11
N ILE A 17 27.00 -19.14 -51.40
CA ILE A 17 26.16 -19.51 -52.54
C ILE A 17 26.65 -20.90 -52.98
N ALA A 18 26.06 -21.99 -52.48
CA ALA A 18 26.03 -23.33 -53.11
C ALA A 18 25.52 -24.49 -52.23
N ALA A 19 25.26 -24.32 -50.94
CA ALA A 19 24.76 -25.44 -50.13
C ALA A 19 23.98 -24.98 -48.90
N LEU A 20 22.67 -24.82 -49.10
CA LEU A 20 21.62 -25.23 -48.16
C LEU A 20 20.29 -25.11 -48.91
N CYS A 21 20.07 -26.07 -49.81
CA CYS A 21 18.83 -26.28 -50.51
C CYS A 21 17.73 -26.72 -49.53
N GLY A 22 16.56 -26.08 -49.66
CA GLY A 22 15.26 -26.49 -49.15
C GLY A 22 15.00 -26.04 -47.72
N GLY A 23 14.02 -25.20 -47.41
CA GLY A 23 12.88 -24.63 -48.15
C GLY A 23 11.97 -24.03 -47.07
N MET A 24 11.02 -23.15 -47.29
CA MET A 24 10.53 -22.41 -48.44
C MET A 24 9.92 -21.12 -47.86
N ALA A 25 9.85 -20.09 -48.69
CA ALA A 25 9.51 -18.73 -48.34
C ALA A 25 8.04 -18.55 -47.92
N LEU A 26 7.78 -17.58 -47.04
CA LEU A 26 6.49 -16.91 -46.92
C LEU A 26 6.68 -15.42 -47.24
N PRO A 27 6.09 -14.91 -48.34
CA PRO A 27 5.89 -13.50 -48.55
C PRO A 27 4.42 -13.09 -48.40
N THR A 28 4.26 -11.82 -48.06
CA THR A 28 3.06 -11.01 -47.94
C THR A 28 2.16 -11.01 -49.17
N ALA A 29 0.83 -11.01 -48.97
CA ALA A 29 -0.16 -10.63 -49.99
C ALA A 29 -1.30 -9.79 -49.38
N GLU A 30 -1.73 -8.82 -50.17
CA GLU A 30 -2.73 -7.78 -49.93
C GLU A 30 -4.13 -8.33 -49.57
N ARG A 31 -4.87 -7.55 -48.75
CA ARG A 31 -6.29 -7.78 -48.43
C ARG A 31 -7.15 -7.69 -49.69
N ALA A 32 -7.60 -8.85 -50.17
CA ALA A 32 -8.84 -9.06 -50.91
C ALA A 32 -10.05 -9.06 -49.93
N PRO A 33 -11.31 -8.85 -50.38
CA PRO A 33 -12.46 -8.75 -49.48
C PRO A 33 -12.74 -10.08 -48.78
N ALA A 34 -13.42 -9.98 -47.64
CA ALA A 34 -13.67 -11.03 -46.66
C ALA A 34 -14.05 -12.39 -47.28
N ARG A 35 -13.28 -13.43 -46.95
CA ARG A 35 -13.78 -14.81 -46.99
C ARG A 35 -14.57 -15.00 -45.69
N ALA A 36 -15.86 -15.31 -45.82
CA ALA A 36 -16.70 -15.69 -44.71
C ALA A 36 -15.99 -16.78 -43.88
N ALA A 37 -16.10 -16.69 -42.56
CA ALA A 37 -15.76 -17.79 -41.67
C ALA A 37 -16.49 -19.07 -42.16
N PRO A 38 -15.89 -20.27 -42.05
CA PRO A 38 -16.67 -21.48 -42.19
C PRO A 38 -17.76 -21.43 -41.12
N GLN A 39 -19.01 -21.33 -41.53
CA GLN A 39 -20.14 -21.44 -40.61
C GLN A 39 -20.14 -22.86 -40.06
N GLU A 40 -20.17 -23.00 -38.73
CA GLU A 40 -20.45 -24.28 -38.09
C GLU A 40 -21.81 -24.80 -38.59
N ARG A 41 -21.82 -26.03 -39.13
CA ARG A 41 -22.95 -26.62 -39.84
C ARG A 41 -24.06 -27.06 -38.88
N VAL A 42 -25.30 -26.66 -39.16
CA VAL A 42 -26.52 -27.03 -38.43
C VAL A 42 -27.28 -28.09 -39.26
N SER A 43 -27.43 -29.31 -38.72
CA SER A 43 -28.40 -30.38 -39.08
C SER A 43 -28.79 -30.62 -40.55
N THR A 44 -28.47 -31.82 -41.05
CA THR A 44 -28.69 -32.44 -42.39
C THR A 44 -30.16 -32.75 -42.78
N ASN A 45 -31.13 -31.85 -42.53
CA ASN A 45 -32.55 -32.21 -42.59
C ASN A 45 -33.20 -32.10 -43.99
N ILE A 46 -32.71 -31.24 -44.88
CA ILE A 46 -33.17 -31.12 -46.28
C ILE A 46 -31.96 -31.23 -47.21
N VAL A 47 -32.03 -32.08 -48.23
CA VAL A 47 -30.96 -32.25 -49.22
C VAL A 47 -31.47 -32.10 -50.65
N ILE A 48 -30.59 -31.70 -51.56
CA ILE A 48 -30.69 -31.84 -53.00
C ILE A 48 -30.54 -33.32 -53.32
N SER A 49 -31.62 -33.96 -53.75
CA SER A 49 -31.66 -35.41 -53.98
C SER A 49 -31.43 -35.79 -55.44
N GLU A 50 -31.83 -34.94 -56.40
CA GLU A 50 -31.53 -35.13 -57.82
C GLU A 50 -31.46 -33.77 -58.53
N PHE A 51 -30.56 -33.60 -59.49
CA PHE A 51 -30.56 -32.39 -60.32
C PHE A 51 -30.02 -32.63 -61.73
N ARG A 52 -30.42 -31.76 -62.66
CA ARG A 52 -29.78 -31.62 -63.97
C ARG A 52 -29.69 -30.16 -64.39
N THR A 53 -28.58 -29.80 -65.02
CA THR A 53 -28.32 -28.46 -65.57
C THR A 53 -28.52 -28.38 -67.08
N ARG A 54 -28.78 -29.50 -67.75
CA ARG A 54 -29.04 -29.57 -69.19
C ARG A 54 -29.71 -30.89 -69.54
N GLY A 55 -30.52 -30.91 -70.59
CA GLY A 55 -31.27 -32.10 -70.99
C GLY A 55 -31.61 -32.15 -72.49
N PRO A 56 -32.44 -33.12 -72.92
CA PRO A 56 -32.80 -33.34 -74.33
C PRO A 56 -33.34 -32.12 -75.09
N ASN A 57 -33.98 -31.18 -74.39
CA ASN A 57 -34.54 -29.96 -74.99
C ASN A 57 -33.55 -28.77 -75.00
N GLY A 58 -32.28 -28.98 -74.66
CA GLY A 58 -31.24 -27.96 -74.71
C GLY A 58 -30.84 -27.43 -73.33
N GLY A 59 -30.16 -26.28 -73.32
CA GLY A 59 -29.56 -25.67 -72.13
C GLY A 59 -30.55 -25.18 -71.05
N ASN A 60 -31.84 -25.08 -71.34
CA ASN A 60 -32.88 -24.72 -70.35
C ASN A 60 -33.63 -25.95 -69.82
N ASP A 61 -33.22 -27.16 -70.20
CA ASP A 61 -33.87 -28.38 -69.76
C ASP A 61 -33.33 -28.85 -68.41
N GLU A 62 -33.73 -28.13 -67.36
CA GLU A 62 -33.11 -28.16 -66.02
C GLU A 62 -34.11 -28.51 -64.93
N PHE A 63 -33.65 -29.18 -63.88
CA PHE A 63 -34.41 -29.34 -62.63
C PHE A 63 -33.52 -29.52 -61.41
N ILE A 64 -34.10 -29.27 -60.24
CA ILE A 64 -33.53 -29.46 -58.90
C ILE A 64 -34.63 -30.11 -58.04
N GLU A 65 -34.32 -31.24 -57.44
CA GLU A 65 -35.19 -31.98 -56.53
C GLU A 65 -34.63 -31.90 -55.10
N LEU A 66 -35.51 -31.63 -54.14
CA LEU A 66 -35.18 -31.64 -52.72
C LEU A 66 -35.87 -32.80 -52.00
N TYR A 67 -35.28 -33.27 -50.89
CA TYR A 67 -35.81 -34.34 -50.05
C TYR A 67 -35.66 -34.02 -48.55
N ASN A 68 -36.71 -34.27 -47.75
CA ASN A 68 -36.66 -34.16 -46.30
C ASN A 68 -36.17 -35.47 -45.66
N LEU A 69 -34.92 -35.46 -45.17
CA LEU A 69 -34.28 -36.59 -44.49
C LEU A 69 -34.71 -36.76 -43.04
N SER A 70 -35.31 -35.73 -42.43
CA SER A 70 -35.64 -35.77 -41.00
C SER A 70 -36.88 -36.61 -40.71
N SER A 71 -37.00 -37.06 -39.46
CA SER A 71 -38.20 -37.71 -38.93
C SER A 71 -39.33 -36.71 -38.59
N SER A 72 -39.13 -35.43 -38.90
CA SER A 72 -40.07 -34.33 -38.59
C SER A 72 -40.41 -33.50 -39.83
N SER A 73 -41.50 -32.72 -39.76
CA SER A 73 -41.82 -31.78 -40.84
C SER A 73 -40.90 -30.56 -40.77
N VAL A 74 -40.35 -30.12 -41.90
CA VAL A 74 -39.46 -28.96 -41.98
C VAL A 74 -40.19 -27.81 -42.69
N ASN A 75 -40.27 -26.66 -42.03
CA ASN A 75 -40.75 -25.43 -42.63
C ASN A 75 -39.60 -24.78 -43.42
N ILE A 76 -39.78 -24.68 -44.74
CA ILE A 76 -38.78 -24.12 -45.66
C ILE A 76 -39.23 -22.75 -46.20
N GLU A 77 -40.09 -22.04 -45.48
CA GLU A 77 -40.52 -20.70 -45.89
C GLU A 77 -39.35 -19.71 -45.96
N ASN A 78 -39.38 -18.83 -46.98
CA ASN A 78 -38.32 -17.86 -47.26
C ASN A 78 -36.93 -18.48 -47.48
N TRP A 79 -36.81 -19.81 -47.55
CA TRP A 79 -35.60 -20.44 -48.05
C TRP A 79 -35.46 -20.15 -49.53
N ARG A 80 -34.26 -20.32 -50.05
CA ARG A 80 -33.97 -20.09 -51.47
C ARG A 80 -33.09 -21.17 -52.04
N VAL A 81 -33.32 -21.45 -53.32
CA VAL A 81 -32.39 -22.20 -54.14
C VAL A 81 -31.53 -21.21 -54.89
N SER A 82 -30.24 -21.21 -54.62
CA SER A 82 -29.25 -20.31 -55.22
C SER A 82 -28.31 -21.06 -56.15
N TYR A 83 -27.78 -20.34 -57.12
CA TYR A 83 -26.91 -20.87 -58.16
C TYR A 83 -25.64 -20.02 -58.30
N SER A 84 -24.52 -20.67 -58.61
CA SER A 84 -23.21 -20.04 -58.90
C SER A 84 -22.60 -20.59 -60.19
N ASN A 85 -21.84 -19.77 -60.92
CA ASN A 85 -21.15 -20.20 -62.14
C ASN A 85 -19.70 -20.66 -61.88
N SER A 86 -19.03 -21.20 -62.90
CA SER A 86 -17.63 -21.63 -62.82
C SER A 86 -16.61 -20.50 -62.76
N ALA A 87 -17.02 -19.25 -62.98
CA ALA A 87 -16.16 -18.07 -62.97
C ALA A 87 -16.00 -17.42 -61.58
N GLY A 88 -16.76 -17.89 -60.58
CA GLY A 88 -16.76 -17.31 -59.23
C GLY A 88 -17.50 -15.98 -59.13
N ASP A 89 -18.39 -15.67 -60.07
CA ASP A 89 -19.27 -14.51 -59.97
C ASP A 89 -20.22 -14.63 -58.76
N PRO A 90 -20.74 -13.51 -58.22
CA PRO A 90 -21.69 -13.53 -57.12
C PRO A 90 -22.87 -14.48 -57.42
N PRO A 91 -23.21 -15.40 -56.49
CA PRO A 91 -24.35 -16.28 -56.66
C PRO A 91 -25.66 -15.54 -56.85
N SER A 92 -26.63 -16.20 -57.49
CA SER A 92 -27.94 -15.62 -57.78
C SER A 92 -29.05 -16.62 -57.48
N ASP A 93 -30.10 -16.14 -56.83
CA ASP A 93 -31.24 -16.96 -56.47
C ASP A 93 -32.05 -17.38 -57.71
N ARG A 94 -32.55 -18.61 -57.69
CA ARG A 94 -33.38 -19.22 -58.73
C ARG A 94 -34.82 -19.36 -58.28
N TYR A 95 -35.02 -19.60 -57.00
CA TYR A 95 -36.35 -19.74 -56.42
C TYR A 95 -36.33 -19.34 -54.94
N ILE A 96 -37.40 -18.69 -54.47
CA ILE A 96 -37.63 -18.40 -53.05
C ILE A 96 -38.94 -19.08 -52.67
N PHE A 97 -38.92 -19.91 -51.63
CA PHE A 97 -40.07 -20.66 -51.17
C PHE A 97 -41.11 -19.73 -50.51
N PRO A 98 -42.38 -19.76 -50.93
CA PRO A 98 -43.45 -18.96 -50.32
C PRO A 98 -43.66 -19.26 -48.84
N LEU A 99 -44.31 -18.32 -48.14
CA LEU A 99 -44.73 -18.50 -46.75
C LEU A 99 -45.59 -19.76 -46.57
N GLY A 100 -45.36 -20.49 -45.47
CA GLY A 100 -46.10 -21.70 -45.13
C GLY A 100 -45.72 -22.96 -45.93
N THR A 101 -44.60 -22.95 -46.67
CA THR A 101 -44.10 -24.15 -47.36
C THR A 101 -43.50 -25.13 -46.34
N ILE A 102 -44.11 -26.30 -46.17
CA ILE A 102 -43.67 -27.35 -45.23
C ILE A 102 -43.43 -28.64 -46.00
N LEU A 103 -42.27 -29.28 -45.80
CA LEU A 103 -41.99 -30.63 -46.27
C LEU A 103 -42.13 -31.62 -45.12
N THR A 104 -42.99 -32.62 -45.28
CA THR A 104 -43.16 -33.69 -44.27
C THR A 104 -41.99 -34.69 -44.34
N PRO A 105 -41.78 -35.54 -43.32
CA PRO A 105 -40.75 -36.58 -43.35
C PRO A 105 -40.78 -37.40 -44.63
N GLY A 106 -39.64 -37.51 -45.31
CA GLY A 106 -39.49 -38.26 -46.56
C GLY A 106 -40.23 -37.69 -47.78
N GLN A 107 -40.71 -36.44 -47.74
CA GLN A 107 -41.36 -35.80 -48.88
C GLN A 107 -40.35 -35.16 -49.85
N TYR A 108 -40.65 -35.21 -51.15
CA TYR A 108 -39.86 -34.57 -52.21
C TYR A 108 -40.42 -33.19 -52.61
N PHE A 109 -39.59 -32.35 -53.23
CA PHE A 109 -40.01 -31.11 -53.87
C PHE A 109 -39.25 -30.86 -55.18
N LEU A 110 -39.97 -30.69 -56.29
CA LEU A 110 -39.38 -30.56 -57.63
C LEU A 110 -39.46 -29.12 -58.16
N LEU A 111 -38.31 -28.55 -58.49
CA LEU A 111 -38.14 -27.28 -59.17
C LEU A 111 -37.62 -27.50 -60.59
N ALA A 112 -38.24 -26.88 -61.60
CA ALA A 112 -37.76 -26.98 -62.98
C ALA A 112 -37.78 -25.67 -63.76
N ASN A 113 -36.95 -25.59 -64.79
CA ASN A 113 -36.95 -24.43 -65.67
C ASN A 113 -38.15 -24.48 -66.65
N SER A 114 -38.99 -23.45 -66.59
CA SER A 114 -40.22 -23.34 -67.37
C SER A 114 -40.01 -23.27 -68.90
N ASP A 115 -38.82 -22.89 -69.36
CA ASP A 115 -38.54 -22.68 -70.79
C ASP A 115 -38.01 -23.93 -71.51
N GLY A 116 -37.72 -25.03 -70.80
CA GLY A 116 -37.06 -26.20 -71.42
C GLY A 116 -37.32 -27.57 -70.79
N TYR A 117 -37.94 -27.65 -69.60
CA TYR A 117 -38.09 -28.92 -68.89
C TYR A 117 -38.82 -30.01 -69.69
N SER A 118 -38.14 -31.15 -69.90
CA SER A 118 -38.61 -32.32 -70.66
C SER A 118 -39.06 -33.51 -69.81
N GLY A 119 -39.01 -33.42 -68.47
CA GLY A 119 -39.31 -34.55 -67.59
C GLY A 119 -40.80 -34.92 -67.57
N ALA A 120 -41.11 -36.19 -67.23
CA ALA A 120 -42.48 -36.70 -67.18
C ALA A 120 -43.23 -36.28 -65.89
N THR A 121 -42.50 -36.02 -64.80
CA THR A 121 -43.05 -35.58 -63.51
C THR A 121 -43.36 -34.08 -63.57
N THR A 122 -44.55 -33.68 -63.15
CA THR A 122 -44.89 -32.25 -63.12
C THR A 122 -44.14 -31.55 -61.98
N PRO A 123 -43.38 -30.47 -62.24
CA PRO A 123 -42.68 -29.72 -61.18
C PRO A 123 -43.67 -29.10 -60.18
N ASP A 124 -43.29 -29.08 -58.90
CA ASP A 124 -44.05 -28.38 -57.85
C ASP A 124 -43.96 -26.86 -58.02
N ALA A 125 -42.83 -26.37 -58.53
CA ALA A 125 -42.63 -24.98 -58.90
C ALA A 125 -41.65 -24.83 -60.07
N THR A 126 -41.64 -23.62 -60.66
CA THR A 126 -40.79 -23.32 -61.82
C THR A 126 -39.97 -22.06 -61.65
N TYR A 127 -38.83 -22.01 -62.33
CA TYR A 127 -37.96 -20.84 -62.49
C TYR A 127 -37.66 -20.58 -63.96
N THR A 128 -37.06 -19.43 -64.29
CA THR A 128 -36.81 -18.99 -65.69
C THR A 128 -35.34 -18.72 -66.00
N SER A 129 -34.51 -18.51 -64.99
CA SER A 129 -33.07 -18.25 -65.18
C SER A 129 -32.30 -19.56 -65.24
N SER A 130 -31.54 -19.78 -66.32
CA SER A 130 -30.78 -21.01 -66.53
C SER A 130 -29.63 -21.19 -65.50
N LEU A 131 -29.30 -22.46 -65.23
CA LEU A 131 -28.14 -22.94 -64.50
C LEU A 131 -26.97 -23.13 -65.48
N ALA A 132 -25.74 -22.77 -65.14
CA ALA A 132 -24.60 -23.20 -65.95
C ALA A 132 -24.33 -24.69 -65.75
N ASN A 133 -23.93 -25.29 -66.86
CA ASN A 133 -23.57 -26.69 -66.99
C ASN A 133 -22.37 -27.12 -66.13
N ASP A 134 -21.58 -26.15 -65.66
CA ASP A 134 -20.34 -26.30 -64.88
C ASP A 134 -20.36 -25.50 -63.57
N GLY A 135 -21.53 -25.03 -63.13
CA GLY A 135 -21.72 -24.26 -61.91
C GLY A 135 -22.01 -25.10 -60.65
N GLY A 136 -22.53 -24.44 -59.61
CA GLY A 136 -22.99 -25.08 -58.38
C GLY A 136 -24.36 -24.59 -57.93
N ILE A 137 -25.06 -25.40 -57.14
CA ILE A 137 -26.43 -25.20 -56.63
C ILE A 137 -26.36 -25.27 -55.10
N ALA A 138 -27.13 -24.43 -54.41
CA ALA A 138 -27.28 -24.51 -52.96
C ALA A 138 -28.73 -24.26 -52.53
N VAL A 139 -29.14 -24.93 -51.46
CA VAL A 139 -30.32 -24.60 -50.67
C VAL A 139 -29.87 -23.73 -49.51
N ILE A 140 -30.51 -22.60 -49.30
CA ILE A 140 -30.11 -21.63 -48.28
C ILE A 140 -31.34 -21.22 -47.48
N ASP A 141 -31.22 -21.24 -46.15
CA ASP A 141 -32.32 -20.89 -45.25
C ASP A 141 -32.61 -19.37 -45.22
N ALA A 142 -33.62 -19.00 -44.43
CA ALA A 142 -34.05 -17.62 -44.23
C ALA A 142 -32.99 -16.73 -43.53
N LEU A 143 -32.02 -17.32 -42.83
CA LEU A 143 -30.91 -16.63 -42.15
C LEU A 143 -29.65 -16.56 -43.01
N SER A 144 -29.72 -17.05 -44.26
CA SER A 144 -28.61 -17.15 -45.21
C SER A 144 -27.56 -18.21 -44.91
N ALA A 145 -27.88 -19.22 -44.11
CA ALA A 145 -27.05 -20.41 -43.93
C ALA A 145 -27.29 -21.41 -45.08
N VAL A 146 -26.21 -21.95 -45.64
CA VAL A 146 -26.29 -23.02 -46.67
C VAL A 146 -26.68 -24.32 -45.97
N ILE A 147 -27.80 -24.91 -46.40
CA ILE A 147 -28.36 -26.14 -45.86
C ILE A 147 -27.80 -27.37 -46.58
N ASP A 148 -27.73 -27.31 -47.92
CA ASP A 148 -27.09 -28.31 -48.75
C ASP A 148 -26.58 -27.65 -50.03
N GLN A 149 -25.54 -28.20 -50.66
CA GLN A 149 -24.94 -27.64 -51.85
C GLN A 149 -24.20 -28.68 -52.69
N VAL A 150 -24.14 -28.43 -53.99
CA VAL A 150 -23.44 -29.28 -54.95
C VAL A 150 -22.73 -28.44 -56.01
N GLY A 151 -21.53 -28.86 -56.42
CA GLY A 151 -20.71 -28.14 -57.41
C GLY A 151 -20.12 -29.04 -58.50
N MET A 152 -20.01 -28.52 -59.72
CA MET A 152 -19.41 -29.20 -60.88
C MET A 152 -18.08 -28.57 -61.36
N SER A 153 -17.61 -27.52 -60.69
CA SER A 153 -16.31 -26.91 -60.96
C SER A 153 -15.65 -26.35 -59.70
N THR A 154 -14.33 -26.27 -59.71
CA THR A 154 -13.54 -25.71 -58.60
C THR A 154 -13.83 -24.21 -58.38
N GLY A 155 -14.24 -23.50 -59.44
CA GLY A 155 -14.61 -22.09 -59.39
C GLY A 155 -16.04 -21.81 -58.92
N SER A 156 -16.89 -22.84 -58.77
CA SER A 156 -18.24 -22.68 -58.23
C SER A 156 -18.20 -22.18 -56.78
N ALA A 157 -19.10 -21.26 -56.44
CA ALA A 157 -19.23 -20.78 -55.06
C ALA A 157 -19.82 -21.86 -54.15
N TYR A 158 -20.70 -22.68 -54.70
CA TYR A 158 -21.33 -23.83 -54.05
C TYR A 158 -20.65 -25.12 -54.50
N LYS A 159 -20.01 -25.84 -53.58
CA LYS A 159 -19.28 -27.09 -53.84
C LYS A 159 -18.88 -27.77 -52.55
N GLU A 160 -18.77 -29.10 -52.59
CA GLU A 160 -18.33 -29.90 -51.47
C GLU A 160 -17.31 -30.97 -51.85
N PRO A 161 -16.25 -31.15 -51.05
CA PRO A 161 -15.78 -30.24 -50.00
C PRO A 161 -15.33 -28.88 -50.56
N THR A 162 -15.25 -27.86 -49.69
CA THR A 162 -15.00 -26.46 -50.09
C THR A 162 -13.66 -26.21 -50.79
N ASP A 163 -12.71 -27.15 -50.71
CA ASP A 163 -11.44 -27.14 -51.42
C ASP A 163 -11.54 -27.63 -52.89
N GLY A 164 -12.71 -28.13 -53.29
CA GLY A 164 -13.00 -28.60 -54.64
C GLY A 164 -12.50 -30.02 -54.94
N SER A 165 -12.04 -30.78 -53.92
CA SER A 165 -11.49 -32.13 -54.11
C SER A 165 -12.51 -33.23 -54.40
N GLY A 166 -13.81 -32.95 -54.21
CA GLY A 166 -14.92 -33.89 -54.39
C GLY A 166 -16.07 -33.34 -55.25
N ILE A 167 -15.77 -32.46 -56.21
CA ILE A 167 -16.79 -31.92 -57.14
C ILE A 167 -17.23 -32.94 -58.19
N LEU A 168 -18.41 -32.70 -58.76
CA LEU A 168 -18.98 -33.47 -59.86
C LEU A 168 -18.43 -33.02 -61.22
N SER A 169 -18.70 -33.80 -62.27
CA SER A 169 -18.35 -33.44 -63.64
C SER A 169 -19.45 -32.61 -64.30
N ALA A 170 -19.09 -31.63 -65.12
CA ALA A 170 -20.05 -30.81 -65.85
C ALA A 170 -20.89 -31.62 -66.86
N LEU A 171 -22.20 -31.34 -66.92
CA LEU A 171 -23.10 -31.94 -67.91
C LEU A 171 -22.99 -31.21 -69.25
N THR A 172 -22.25 -31.79 -70.21
CA THR A 172 -21.90 -31.09 -71.47
C THR A 172 -22.74 -31.49 -72.69
N ALA A 173 -23.57 -32.52 -72.59
CA ALA A 173 -24.38 -33.05 -73.70
C ALA A 173 -25.89 -32.98 -73.42
N ASP A 174 -26.68 -32.73 -74.47
CA ASP A 174 -28.15 -32.70 -74.49
C ASP A 174 -28.77 -34.11 -74.40
N ASN A 175 -28.39 -34.89 -73.38
CA ASN A 175 -28.92 -36.23 -73.12
C ASN A 175 -29.88 -36.20 -71.93
N ASN A 176 -30.73 -37.22 -71.80
CA ASN A 176 -31.55 -37.41 -70.59
C ASN A 176 -30.68 -38.03 -69.47
N GLN A 177 -29.99 -37.18 -68.72
CA GLN A 177 -29.08 -37.55 -67.63
C GLN A 177 -29.21 -36.56 -66.47
N SER A 178 -28.98 -37.04 -65.26
CA SER A 178 -29.02 -36.26 -64.01
C SER A 178 -28.01 -36.81 -63.01
N TYR A 179 -27.64 -35.98 -62.05
CA TYR A 179 -26.97 -36.43 -60.85
C TYR A 179 -28.02 -36.78 -59.80
N GLU A 180 -27.96 -38.01 -59.29
CA GLU A 180 -28.87 -38.55 -58.28
C GLU A 180 -28.05 -38.89 -57.03
N ARG A 181 -28.56 -38.50 -55.85
CA ARG A 181 -27.90 -38.75 -54.58
C ARG A 181 -28.01 -40.22 -54.21
N GLU A 182 -26.90 -40.83 -53.82
CA GLU A 182 -26.79 -42.25 -53.45
C GLU A 182 -27.56 -42.54 -52.14
N PRO A 183 -28.10 -43.75 -51.94
CA PRO A 183 -28.00 -44.93 -52.83
C PRO A 183 -28.86 -44.89 -54.11
N GLY A 184 -29.65 -43.84 -54.34
CA GLY A 184 -30.44 -43.63 -55.55
C GLY A 184 -31.68 -44.53 -55.70
N GLY A 185 -32.58 -44.16 -56.60
CA GLY A 185 -33.71 -44.98 -57.04
C GLY A 185 -34.59 -45.50 -55.90
N GLY A 186 -34.95 -46.79 -55.93
CA GLY A 186 -35.84 -47.41 -54.93
C GLY A 186 -35.20 -47.65 -53.55
N ALA A 187 -33.90 -47.36 -53.39
CA ALA A 187 -33.17 -47.50 -52.13
C ALA A 187 -33.11 -46.20 -51.31
N GLY A 188 -33.47 -45.05 -51.91
CA GLY A 188 -33.52 -43.73 -51.27
C GLY A 188 -32.34 -42.82 -51.63
N ASN A 189 -32.46 -41.52 -51.37
CA ASN A 189 -31.50 -40.47 -51.79
C ASN A 189 -30.88 -39.79 -50.55
N CYS A 190 -30.24 -40.56 -49.65
CA CYS A 190 -29.99 -40.12 -48.27
C CYS A 190 -28.55 -40.11 -47.77
N TYR A 191 -27.57 -40.37 -48.63
CA TYR A 191 -26.17 -40.19 -48.25
C TYR A 191 -25.74 -38.74 -48.48
N ASP A 192 -25.32 -38.10 -47.38
CA ASP A 192 -24.80 -36.74 -47.35
C ASP A 192 -23.57 -36.71 -46.46
N THR A 193 -22.39 -36.85 -47.09
CA THR A 193 -21.09 -36.94 -46.43
C THR A 193 -20.28 -35.66 -46.58
N ASP A 194 -20.95 -34.56 -46.97
CA ASP A 194 -20.34 -33.28 -47.36
C ASP A 194 -19.28 -33.46 -48.46
N ASN A 195 -19.50 -34.42 -49.38
CA ASN A 195 -18.59 -34.73 -50.48
C ASN A 195 -19.40 -35.11 -51.71
N ASN A 196 -19.57 -34.15 -52.63
CA ASN A 196 -20.50 -34.33 -53.74
C ASN A 196 -20.17 -35.56 -54.61
N ALA A 197 -18.90 -35.91 -54.79
CA ALA A 197 -18.48 -37.09 -55.56
C ALA A 197 -18.70 -38.43 -54.84
N ALA A 198 -18.82 -38.41 -53.51
CA ALA A 198 -19.22 -39.58 -52.72
C ALA A 198 -20.74 -39.72 -52.62
N ASP A 199 -21.44 -38.58 -52.65
CA ASP A 199 -22.87 -38.48 -52.38
C ASP A 199 -23.72 -38.58 -53.64
N PHE A 200 -23.23 -38.19 -54.82
CA PHE A 200 -23.98 -38.23 -56.07
C PHE A 200 -23.36 -39.15 -57.11
N ALA A 201 -24.21 -39.87 -57.82
CA ALA A 201 -23.86 -40.62 -59.03
C ALA A 201 -24.54 -40.05 -60.27
N LEU A 202 -23.84 -40.12 -61.41
CA LEU A 202 -24.39 -39.71 -62.70
C LEU A 202 -25.29 -40.82 -63.25
N ASN A 203 -26.60 -40.60 -63.24
CA ASN A 203 -27.56 -41.44 -63.94
C ASN A 203 -27.55 -41.09 -65.43
N SER A 204 -26.74 -41.82 -66.19
CA SER A 204 -26.51 -41.59 -67.64
C SER A 204 -27.59 -42.18 -68.57
N SER A 205 -28.58 -42.89 -68.02
CA SER A 205 -29.56 -43.66 -68.79
C SER A 205 -30.95 -43.01 -68.82
N SER A 206 -31.35 -42.30 -67.76
CA SER A 206 -32.59 -41.52 -67.71
C SER A 206 -32.69 -40.70 -66.42
N SER A 207 -33.16 -39.46 -66.47
CA SER A 207 -33.61 -38.74 -65.27
C SER A 207 -34.98 -39.22 -64.77
N ASN A 208 -35.15 -39.34 -63.46
CA ASN A 208 -36.36 -39.86 -62.81
C ASN A 208 -36.86 -39.00 -61.64
N PRO A 209 -37.03 -37.67 -61.80
CA PRO A 209 -37.38 -36.79 -60.69
C PRO A 209 -38.75 -37.11 -60.08
N GLN A 210 -38.85 -36.88 -58.79
CA GLN A 210 -39.99 -37.02 -57.88
C GLN A 210 -40.44 -35.63 -57.39
N ASN A 211 -41.71 -35.52 -57.01
CA ASN A 211 -42.33 -34.27 -56.56
C ASN A 211 -43.12 -34.50 -55.26
N THR A 212 -43.80 -33.47 -54.73
CA THR A 212 -44.56 -33.59 -53.47
C THR A 212 -45.67 -34.65 -53.48
N SER A 213 -46.08 -35.13 -54.65
CA SER A 213 -47.09 -36.18 -54.84
C SER A 213 -46.49 -37.59 -54.98
N SER A 214 -45.16 -37.71 -55.03
CA SER A 214 -44.47 -39.00 -55.03
C SER A 214 -44.51 -39.67 -53.65
N THR A 215 -44.48 -41.00 -53.62
CA THR A 215 -44.50 -41.77 -52.38
C THR A 215 -43.18 -41.62 -51.60
N PRO A 216 -43.21 -41.21 -50.31
CA PRO A 216 -42.01 -41.14 -49.47
C PRO A 216 -41.25 -42.46 -49.36
N LEU A 217 -39.91 -42.43 -49.38
CA LEU A 217 -39.05 -43.60 -49.20
C LEU A 217 -38.58 -43.73 -47.75
N ALA A 218 -39.10 -44.73 -47.03
CA ALA A 218 -38.86 -44.93 -45.59
C ALA A 218 -37.47 -45.48 -45.22
N SER A 219 -36.63 -45.86 -46.20
CA SER A 219 -35.34 -46.53 -46.00
C SER A 219 -34.27 -45.67 -45.32
N CYS A 220 -34.53 -44.38 -45.11
CA CYS A 220 -33.58 -43.41 -44.58
C CYS A 220 -33.92 -42.91 -43.15
N LEU A 221 -34.90 -43.51 -42.46
CA LEU A 221 -35.34 -43.12 -41.12
C LEU A 221 -34.70 -44.01 -40.02
N ALA A 222 -34.21 -43.41 -38.93
CA ALA A 222 -33.67 -44.15 -37.78
C ALA A 222 -34.78 -44.75 -36.88
N VAL A 223 -34.53 -45.92 -36.29
CA VAL A 223 -35.43 -46.54 -35.31
C VAL A 223 -35.50 -45.70 -34.02
N PRO A 224 -36.69 -45.32 -33.51
CA PRO A 224 -36.79 -44.52 -32.29
C PRO A 224 -36.19 -45.22 -31.06
N MET A 225 -35.50 -44.48 -30.20
CA MET A 225 -34.95 -44.97 -28.93
C MET A 225 -35.29 -44.02 -27.78
N VAL A 226 -35.34 -44.52 -26.55
CA VAL A 226 -35.55 -43.67 -25.37
C VAL A 226 -34.36 -42.73 -25.17
N THR A 227 -34.66 -41.45 -24.93
CA THR A 227 -33.67 -40.38 -24.73
C THR A 227 -33.74 -39.77 -23.34
N SER A 228 -34.94 -39.68 -22.74
CA SER A 228 -35.11 -39.14 -21.40
C SER A 228 -36.37 -39.68 -20.72
N VAL A 229 -36.36 -39.72 -19.39
CA VAL A 229 -37.50 -40.00 -18.52
C VAL A 229 -37.61 -38.85 -17.51
N SER A 230 -38.79 -38.29 -17.33
CA SER A 230 -39.01 -37.12 -16.45
C SER A 230 -40.40 -37.12 -15.82
N SER A 231 -40.60 -36.29 -14.80
CA SER A 231 -41.86 -36.08 -14.08
C SER A 231 -41.89 -34.64 -13.52
N THR A 232 -42.77 -34.37 -12.56
CA THR A 232 -42.77 -33.16 -11.72
C THR A 232 -42.07 -33.45 -10.40
N ASP A 233 -41.20 -32.54 -9.95
CA ASP A 233 -40.57 -32.62 -8.63
C ASP A 233 -41.61 -32.51 -7.52
N GLY A 234 -41.40 -33.21 -6.40
CA GLY A 234 -42.28 -33.09 -5.25
C GLY A 234 -42.16 -34.25 -4.26
N THR A 235 -42.79 -34.05 -3.11
CA THR A 235 -43.05 -35.11 -2.13
C THR A 235 -44.46 -35.63 -2.35
N TYR A 236 -44.59 -36.95 -2.47
CA TYR A 236 -45.86 -37.63 -2.71
C TYR A 236 -46.16 -38.60 -1.58
N SER A 237 -47.43 -38.70 -1.20
CA SER A 237 -47.93 -39.63 -0.19
C SER A 237 -49.11 -40.45 -0.72
N ALA A 238 -49.42 -41.60 -0.13
CA ALA A 238 -50.56 -42.38 -0.59
C ALA A 238 -51.89 -41.64 -0.32
N PRO A 239 -52.84 -41.56 -1.29
CA PRO A 239 -52.90 -42.26 -2.57
C PRO A 239 -52.64 -41.35 -3.79
N GLU A 240 -51.73 -40.38 -3.69
CA GLU A 240 -51.42 -39.45 -4.77
C GLU A 240 -50.85 -40.15 -6.01
N THR A 241 -50.89 -39.46 -7.14
CA THR A 241 -50.44 -40.00 -8.43
C THR A 241 -49.27 -39.21 -9.00
N ILE A 242 -48.34 -39.92 -9.64
CA ILE A 242 -47.15 -39.37 -10.29
C ILE A 242 -47.23 -39.68 -11.79
N ASP A 243 -47.24 -38.64 -12.64
CA ASP A 243 -47.27 -38.78 -14.11
C ASP A 243 -45.84 -38.68 -14.68
N ILE A 244 -45.34 -39.78 -15.20
CA ILE A 244 -43.97 -39.96 -15.70
C ILE A 244 -43.98 -39.94 -17.23
N THR A 245 -43.15 -39.10 -17.84
CA THR A 245 -43.01 -38.96 -19.28
C THR A 245 -41.72 -39.63 -19.78
N VAL A 246 -41.86 -40.54 -20.74
CA VAL A 246 -40.76 -41.21 -21.46
C VAL A 246 -40.67 -40.64 -22.88
N THR A 247 -39.52 -40.07 -23.23
CA THR A 247 -39.29 -39.39 -24.51
C THR A 247 -38.42 -40.23 -25.44
N PHE A 248 -38.86 -40.39 -26.69
CA PHE A 248 -38.17 -41.09 -27.76
C PHE A 248 -37.51 -40.12 -28.77
N SER A 249 -36.50 -40.60 -29.49
CA SER A 249 -35.83 -39.87 -30.58
C SER A 249 -36.68 -39.67 -31.84
N GLY A 250 -37.89 -40.23 -31.88
CA GLY A 250 -38.84 -40.10 -32.99
C GLY A 250 -40.25 -40.49 -32.55
N ILE A 251 -41.23 -40.22 -33.42
CA ILE A 251 -42.64 -40.55 -33.19
C ILE A 251 -42.83 -42.07 -33.10
N VAL A 252 -43.63 -42.51 -32.14
CA VAL A 252 -43.97 -43.92 -31.89
C VAL A 252 -45.47 -44.14 -31.78
N ASP A 253 -45.91 -45.28 -32.31
CA ASP A 253 -47.26 -45.79 -32.21
C ASP A 253 -47.32 -46.91 -31.18
N VAL A 254 -48.30 -46.82 -30.27
CA VAL A 254 -48.44 -47.74 -29.16
C VAL A 254 -49.68 -48.61 -29.34
N THR A 255 -49.51 -49.92 -29.24
CA THR A 255 -50.62 -50.87 -29.06
C THR A 255 -50.50 -51.58 -27.72
N GLY A 256 -51.62 -52.03 -27.16
CA GLY A 256 -51.64 -52.67 -25.84
C GLY A 256 -51.40 -51.69 -24.69
N SER A 257 -50.84 -52.18 -23.59
CA SER A 257 -50.63 -51.39 -22.36
C SER A 257 -49.23 -51.62 -21.79
N PRO A 258 -48.20 -50.97 -22.37
CA PRO A 258 -46.84 -50.98 -21.82
C PRO A 258 -46.79 -50.53 -20.36
N ARG A 259 -45.74 -50.92 -19.65
CA ARG A 259 -45.57 -50.67 -18.20
C ARG A 259 -44.15 -50.26 -17.86
N LEU A 260 -44.01 -49.41 -16.84
CA LEU A 260 -42.72 -48.96 -16.29
C LEU A 260 -42.64 -49.36 -14.82
N LEU A 261 -41.61 -50.10 -14.43
CA LEU A 261 -41.39 -50.56 -13.05
C LEU A 261 -40.50 -49.58 -12.26
N LEU A 262 -40.99 -49.12 -11.11
CA LEU A 262 -40.39 -48.08 -10.26
C LEU A 262 -39.82 -48.65 -8.96
N GLU A 263 -38.72 -48.08 -8.47
CA GLU A 263 -38.10 -48.41 -7.18
C GLU A 263 -38.79 -47.63 -6.06
N THR A 264 -39.85 -48.22 -5.48
CA THR A 264 -40.71 -47.57 -4.48
C THR A 264 -40.49 -48.09 -3.06
N GLY A 265 -39.38 -48.81 -2.82
CA GLY A 265 -38.99 -49.32 -1.53
C GLY A 265 -38.92 -50.85 -1.51
N VAL A 266 -39.38 -51.49 -0.43
CA VAL A 266 -39.26 -52.96 -0.27
C VAL A 266 -40.04 -53.74 -1.34
N THR A 267 -41.10 -53.16 -1.90
CA THR A 267 -41.88 -53.72 -2.99
C THR A 267 -42.06 -52.68 -4.09
N ASP A 268 -41.55 -53.01 -5.27
CA ASP A 268 -41.54 -52.11 -6.44
C ASP A 268 -42.92 -51.93 -7.06
N GLY A 269 -43.27 -50.67 -7.31
CA GLY A 269 -44.51 -50.21 -7.89
C GLY A 269 -44.47 -50.16 -9.42
N THR A 270 -45.59 -50.47 -10.08
CA THR A 270 -45.69 -50.39 -11.55
C THR A 270 -46.51 -49.18 -12.00
N ALA A 271 -45.93 -48.32 -12.82
CA ALA A 271 -46.62 -47.26 -13.53
C ALA A 271 -47.26 -47.78 -14.83
N GLU A 272 -48.51 -47.39 -15.07
CA GLU A 272 -49.34 -47.86 -16.19
C GLU A 272 -49.34 -46.83 -17.33
N TYR A 273 -49.24 -47.28 -18.58
CA TYR A 273 -49.32 -46.41 -19.76
C TYR A 273 -50.67 -45.66 -19.79
N LEU A 274 -50.61 -44.33 -19.94
CA LEU A 274 -51.75 -43.43 -19.93
C LEU A 274 -52.08 -42.89 -21.33
N SER A 275 -51.09 -42.33 -22.04
CA SER A 275 -51.26 -41.66 -23.35
C SER A 275 -49.94 -41.44 -24.09
N GLY A 276 -49.99 -41.06 -25.37
CA GLY A 276 -48.82 -40.66 -26.15
C GLY A 276 -48.59 -41.37 -27.49
N THR A 277 -49.52 -42.21 -27.95
CA THR A 277 -49.46 -42.78 -29.32
C THR A 277 -49.46 -41.66 -30.37
N ASP A 278 -48.83 -41.90 -31.52
CA ASP A 278 -48.59 -40.89 -32.57
C ASP A 278 -47.77 -39.67 -32.09
N SER A 279 -47.00 -39.82 -31.01
CA SER A 279 -46.09 -38.80 -30.46
C SER A 279 -44.71 -39.38 -30.18
N ASN A 280 -43.71 -38.52 -29.96
CA ASN A 280 -42.40 -38.93 -29.44
C ASN A 280 -42.35 -38.99 -27.90
N THR A 281 -43.45 -38.72 -27.21
CA THR A 281 -43.54 -38.74 -25.73
C THR A 281 -44.67 -39.64 -25.27
N LEU A 282 -44.37 -40.60 -24.39
CA LEU A 282 -45.35 -41.46 -23.74
C LEU A 282 -45.49 -41.10 -22.25
N THR A 283 -46.71 -41.00 -21.76
CA THR A 283 -47.00 -40.73 -20.35
C THR A 283 -47.44 -42.02 -19.66
N PHE A 284 -46.87 -42.28 -18.49
CA PHE A 284 -47.19 -43.36 -17.57
C PHE A 284 -47.67 -42.78 -16.24
N ARG A 285 -48.61 -43.42 -15.57
CA ARG A 285 -49.12 -42.98 -14.26
C ARG A 285 -48.82 -44.00 -13.19
N TYR A 286 -48.20 -43.56 -12.11
CA TYR A 286 -48.06 -44.30 -10.86
C TYR A 286 -49.03 -43.79 -9.81
N THR A 287 -49.53 -44.68 -8.93
CA THR A 287 -50.31 -44.31 -7.74
C THR A 287 -49.55 -44.78 -6.51
N VAL A 288 -49.20 -43.87 -5.62
CA VAL A 288 -48.42 -44.17 -4.41
C VAL A 288 -49.21 -45.08 -3.48
N ALA A 289 -48.62 -46.22 -3.12
CA ALA A 289 -49.17 -47.16 -2.15
C ALA A 289 -48.70 -46.80 -0.74
N ALA A 290 -49.48 -47.14 0.29
CA ALA A 290 -49.21 -46.76 1.69
C ALA A 290 -47.92 -47.36 2.30
N VAL A 291 -47.29 -48.32 1.61
CA VAL A 291 -46.04 -48.95 2.04
C VAL A 291 -44.82 -48.43 1.29
N ASP A 292 -45.04 -47.57 0.30
CA ASP A 292 -43.97 -47.08 -0.55
C ASP A 292 -43.13 -46.06 0.23
N THR A 293 -41.83 -46.04 -0.04
CA THR A 293 -40.93 -45.02 0.45
C THR A 293 -39.78 -44.87 -0.51
N SER A 294 -39.43 -43.64 -0.86
CA SER A 294 -38.27 -43.35 -1.67
C SER A 294 -37.75 -41.96 -1.35
N THR A 295 -36.44 -41.84 -1.11
CA THR A 295 -35.80 -40.52 -0.93
C THR A 295 -35.55 -39.83 -2.27
N ASP A 296 -35.54 -40.59 -3.36
CA ASP A 296 -35.51 -40.09 -4.74
C ASP A 296 -35.95 -41.20 -5.70
N LEU A 297 -37.14 -41.06 -6.29
CA LEU A 297 -37.80 -42.10 -7.08
C LEU A 297 -37.15 -42.26 -8.46
N ASP A 298 -36.75 -43.49 -8.77
CA ASP A 298 -36.29 -43.87 -10.10
C ASP A 298 -36.96 -45.19 -10.56
N TYR A 299 -36.64 -45.65 -11.77
CA TYR A 299 -37.00 -46.98 -12.25
C TYR A 299 -35.93 -48.02 -11.89
N VAL A 300 -36.36 -49.28 -11.75
CA VAL A 300 -35.51 -50.33 -11.18
C VAL A 300 -34.26 -50.69 -12.02
N SER A 301 -34.30 -50.47 -13.34
CA SER A 301 -33.20 -50.78 -14.26
C SER A 301 -33.39 -50.18 -15.66
N THR A 302 -32.34 -50.25 -16.48
CA THR A 302 -32.39 -49.87 -17.91
C THR A 302 -33.40 -50.66 -18.75
N ASN A 303 -33.95 -51.77 -18.23
CA ASN A 303 -34.96 -52.59 -18.90
C ASN A 303 -36.35 -52.50 -18.23
N ALA A 304 -36.59 -51.51 -17.37
CA ALA A 304 -37.83 -51.38 -16.61
C ALA A 304 -39.07 -51.06 -17.48
N LEU A 305 -38.86 -50.54 -18.70
CA LEU A 305 -39.94 -50.34 -19.67
C LEU A 305 -40.24 -51.65 -20.42
N THR A 306 -41.45 -52.17 -20.24
CA THR A 306 -41.88 -53.44 -20.82
C THR A 306 -43.15 -53.30 -21.65
N LEU A 307 -43.28 -54.09 -22.71
CA LEU A 307 -44.39 -53.98 -23.66
C LEU A 307 -45.72 -54.57 -23.15
N ASN A 308 -45.67 -55.50 -22.19
CA ASN A 308 -46.85 -56.17 -21.62
C ASN A 308 -47.84 -56.69 -22.69
N GLY A 309 -47.32 -57.37 -23.72
CA GLY A 309 -48.12 -57.91 -24.83
C GLY A 309 -48.54 -56.88 -25.89
N GLY A 310 -48.16 -55.61 -25.74
CA GLY A 310 -48.33 -54.53 -26.70
C GLY A 310 -47.14 -54.32 -27.64
N SER A 311 -47.08 -53.14 -28.27
CA SER A 311 -45.98 -52.72 -29.14
C SER A 311 -45.71 -51.23 -28.99
N ILE A 312 -44.46 -50.82 -29.20
CA ILE A 312 -44.05 -49.42 -29.38
C ILE A 312 -43.23 -49.39 -30.68
N VAL A 313 -43.78 -48.82 -31.74
CA VAL A 313 -43.25 -48.94 -33.11
C VAL A 313 -43.16 -47.56 -33.74
N GLY A 314 -42.00 -47.21 -34.28
CA GLY A 314 -41.84 -46.02 -35.11
C GLY A 314 -42.00 -46.33 -36.60
N VAL A 315 -41.97 -45.28 -37.41
CA VAL A 315 -42.02 -45.36 -38.88
C VAL A 315 -40.93 -46.23 -39.51
N ALA A 316 -39.78 -46.38 -38.83
CA ALA A 316 -38.65 -47.21 -39.25
C ALA A 316 -38.61 -48.62 -38.61
N GLY A 317 -39.54 -48.94 -37.70
CA GLY A 317 -39.60 -50.25 -37.02
C GLY A 317 -39.77 -50.16 -35.49
N ASN A 318 -39.63 -51.30 -34.81
CA ASN A 318 -39.81 -51.42 -33.35
C ASN A 318 -38.84 -50.52 -32.58
N ALA A 319 -39.33 -49.71 -31.65
CA ALA A 319 -38.50 -48.81 -30.86
C ALA A 319 -37.52 -49.55 -29.92
N ILE A 320 -36.37 -48.94 -29.64
CA ILE A 320 -35.39 -49.39 -28.64
C ILE A 320 -35.85 -48.90 -27.26
N LEU A 321 -36.17 -49.85 -26.36
CA LEU A 321 -36.79 -49.57 -25.06
C LEU A 321 -35.79 -49.42 -23.90
N THR A 322 -34.50 -49.51 -24.18
CA THR A 322 -33.46 -49.36 -23.15
C THR A 322 -33.49 -47.95 -22.59
N LEU A 323 -33.78 -47.83 -21.30
CA LEU A 323 -33.76 -46.57 -20.56
C LEU A 323 -32.31 -46.17 -20.21
N PRO A 324 -32.04 -44.87 -19.96
CA PRO A 324 -30.80 -44.44 -19.33
C PRO A 324 -30.52 -45.21 -18.03
N SER A 325 -29.26 -45.36 -17.63
CA SER A 325 -28.96 -45.98 -16.32
C SER A 325 -29.56 -45.14 -15.19
N PRO A 326 -30.20 -45.72 -14.17
CA PRO A 326 -30.70 -44.99 -13.00
C PRO A 326 -29.62 -44.08 -12.40
N GLY A 327 -29.98 -42.83 -12.09
CA GLY A 327 -29.06 -41.77 -11.66
C GLY A 327 -28.12 -41.18 -12.71
N ALA A 328 -28.10 -41.67 -13.96
CA ALA A 328 -27.35 -41.05 -15.06
C ALA A 328 -28.19 -39.98 -15.77
N ALA A 329 -27.53 -39.05 -16.48
CA ALA A 329 -28.22 -38.00 -17.25
C ALA A 329 -29.32 -38.59 -18.15
N GLY A 330 -30.53 -38.05 -18.06
CA GLY A 330 -31.72 -38.55 -18.78
C GLY A 330 -32.55 -39.57 -18.02
N SER A 331 -32.11 -40.12 -16.89
CA SER A 331 -32.92 -40.99 -16.01
C SER A 331 -33.87 -40.18 -15.12
N LEU A 332 -34.84 -40.86 -14.48
CA LEU A 332 -35.87 -40.18 -13.69
C LEU A 332 -35.28 -39.50 -12.45
N GLY A 333 -34.48 -40.21 -11.65
CA GLY A 333 -33.86 -39.64 -10.44
C GLY A 333 -32.75 -38.62 -10.74
N ALA A 334 -32.17 -38.65 -11.95
CA ALA A 334 -31.25 -37.58 -12.36
C ALA A 334 -31.96 -36.31 -12.82
N ASN A 335 -33.17 -36.46 -13.39
CA ASN A 335 -33.90 -35.34 -13.98
C ASN A 335 -34.87 -34.69 -13.00
N ASN A 336 -35.30 -35.41 -11.97
CA ASN A 336 -36.32 -34.96 -11.02
C ASN A 336 -36.02 -35.42 -9.61
N ASN A 337 -36.38 -34.59 -8.62
CA ASN A 337 -36.28 -34.90 -7.21
C ASN A 337 -37.66 -35.29 -6.68
N ILE A 338 -37.93 -36.60 -6.62
CA ILE A 338 -39.26 -37.14 -6.29
C ILE A 338 -39.16 -37.95 -5.01
N VAL A 339 -39.71 -37.43 -3.92
CA VAL A 339 -39.74 -38.12 -2.62
C VAL A 339 -41.08 -38.83 -2.45
N ILE A 340 -41.08 -40.08 -2.00
CA ILE A 340 -42.28 -40.76 -1.51
C ILE A 340 -42.18 -40.91 0.00
N ASP A 341 -43.15 -40.33 0.71
CA ASP A 341 -43.25 -40.34 2.16
C ASP A 341 -44.65 -40.75 2.62
N ASN A 342 -44.72 -41.78 3.47
CA ASN A 342 -45.96 -42.38 3.98
C ASN A 342 -46.04 -42.36 5.52
N GLY A 343 -45.43 -41.37 6.16
CA GLY A 343 -45.82 -40.91 7.49
C GLY A 343 -45.19 -41.63 8.68
N ALA A 344 -43.87 -41.75 8.67
CA ALA A 344 -43.13 -41.97 9.90
C ALA A 344 -43.10 -40.66 10.73
N ASP A 345 -43.47 -40.70 12.01
CA ASP A 345 -43.45 -39.49 12.86
C ASP A 345 -42.07 -38.81 12.81
N PRO A 346 -41.99 -37.48 12.58
CA PRO A 346 -40.71 -36.78 12.60
C PRO A 346 -40.07 -36.87 13.98
N THR A 347 -38.74 -36.95 14.02
CA THR A 347 -37.94 -37.01 15.26
C THR A 347 -36.92 -35.88 15.29
N VAL A 348 -36.47 -35.49 16.49
CA VAL A 348 -35.36 -34.52 16.63
C VAL A 348 -34.02 -35.26 16.56
N ILE A 349 -33.19 -34.89 15.59
CA ILE A 349 -31.83 -35.43 15.42
C ILE A 349 -30.84 -34.75 16.38
N SER A 350 -30.90 -33.43 16.52
CA SER A 350 -29.90 -32.67 17.28
C SER A 350 -30.36 -31.29 17.72
N PHE A 351 -29.81 -30.84 18.85
CA PHE A 351 -29.71 -29.44 19.27
C PHE A 351 -28.23 -29.05 19.37
N VAL A 352 -27.76 -28.24 18.42
CA VAL A 352 -26.34 -27.82 18.39
C VAL A 352 -26.23 -26.32 18.52
N ARG A 353 -25.15 -25.83 19.13
CA ARG A 353 -24.89 -24.39 19.23
C ARG A 353 -24.62 -23.82 17.85
N ARG A 354 -25.27 -22.72 17.54
CA ARG A 354 -25.13 -22.04 16.26
C ARG A 354 -24.48 -20.69 16.39
N ASP A 355 -24.98 -19.86 17.31
CA ASP A 355 -24.45 -18.51 17.51
C ASP A 355 -24.62 -18.05 18.96
N PRO A 356 -23.54 -17.83 19.72
CA PRO A 356 -22.15 -18.13 19.34
C PRO A 356 -21.93 -19.64 19.17
N THR A 357 -20.83 -20.06 18.55
CA THR A 357 -20.47 -21.49 18.47
C THR A 357 -19.70 -21.99 19.70
N ALA A 358 -19.14 -21.06 20.49
CA ALA A 358 -18.35 -21.38 21.66
C ALA A 358 -19.23 -21.91 22.82
N THR A 359 -18.69 -22.89 23.56
CA THR A 359 -19.33 -23.39 24.79
C THR A 359 -19.44 -22.32 25.86
N LEU A 360 -18.35 -21.59 26.13
CA LEU A 360 -18.27 -20.55 27.15
C LEU A 360 -18.45 -19.18 26.49
N THR A 361 -19.37 -18.36 26.99
CA THR A 361 -19.69 -17.05 26.41
C THR A 361 -20.38 -16.13 27.40
N ASN A 362 -20.36 -14.82 27.16
CA ASN A 362 -21.17 -13.81 27.81
C ASN A 362 -22.25 -13.22 26.88
N ALA A 363 -22.54 -13.89 25.76
CA ALA A 363 -23.48 -13.39 24.77
C ALA A 363 -24.90 -13.28 25.34
N ASN A 364 -25.54 -12.13 25.10
CA ASN A 364 -26.94 -11.88 25.47
C ASN A 364 -27.95 -12.40 24.43
N SER A 365 -27.47 -13.20 23.48
CA SER A 365 -28.24 -13.90 22.46
C SER A 365 -27.60 -15.26 22.23
N LEU A 366 -28.36 -16.32 22.38
CA LEU A 366 -27.92 -17.71 22.22
C LEU A 366 -28.83 -18.40 21.21
N THR A 367 -28.26 -18.93 20.13
CA THR A 367 -28.99 -19.60 19.07
C THR A 367 -28.60 -21.05 18.98
N PHE A 368 -29.57 -21.94 19.11
CA PHE A 368 -29.43 -23.37 18.84
C PHE A 368 -29.94 -23.67 17.44
N ARG A 369 -29.29 -24.59 16.74
CA ARG A 369 -29.80 -25.21 15.53
C ARG A 369 -30.44 -26.55 15.87
N VAL A 370 -31.71 -26.66 15.49
CA VAL A 370 -32.54 -27.85 15.58
C VAL A 370 -32.54 -28.53 14.21
N THR A 371 -32.30 -29.83 14.19
CA THR A 371 -32.40 -30.67 12.99
C THR A 371 -33.44 -31.76 13.21
N PHE A 372 -34.40 -31.90 12.31
CA PHE A 372 -35.41 -32.97 12.30
C PHE A 372 -35.02 -34.11 11.35
N SER A 373 -35.61 -35.29 11.53
CA SER A 373 -35.36 -36.46 10.66
C SER A 373 -35.89 -36.35 9.24
N GLU A 374 -36.80 -35.41 9.02
CA GLU A 374 -37.49 -35.15 7.78
C GLU A 374 -38.04 -33.72 7.78
N ASP A 375 -38.64 -33.32 6.66
CA ASP A 375 -39.28 -32.01 6.51
C ASP A 375 -40.55 -31.91 7.37
N VAL A 376 -40.60 -30.93 8.27
CA VAL A 376 -41.77 -30.63 9.10
C VAL A 376 -42.60 -29.48 8.51
N ASP A 377 -43.89 -29.41 8.82
CA ASP A 377 -44.76 -28.31 8.42
C ASP A 377 -44.32 -27.00 9.11
N PRO A 378 -43.81 -26.01 8.34
CA PRO A 378 -43.35 -24.74 8.90
C PRO A 378 -44.41 -23.96 9.65
N ALA A 379 -45.69 -24.18 9.36
CA ALA A 379 -46.80 -23.49 10.04
C ALA A 379 -46.97 -23.96 11.50
N THR A 380 -46.44 -25.13 11.85
CA THR A 380 -46.57 -25.72 13.19
C THR A 380 -45.37 -25.42 14.10
N VAL A 381 -44.20 -25.09 13.53
CA VAL A 381 -42.98 -24.79 14.29
C VAL A 381 -42.97 -23.35 14.79
N ASN A 382 -42.95 -23.17 16.10
CA ASN A 382 -42.99 -21.87 16.75
C ASN A 382 -42.25 -21.86 18.11
N THR A 383 -42.15 -20.70 18.74
CA THR A 383 -41.40 -20.52 19.99
C THR A 383 -41.97 -21.32 21.16
N ASN A 384 -43.26 -21.69 21.17
CA ASN A 384 -43.85 -22.46 22.26
C ASN A 384 -43.41 -23.92 22.26
N ASP A 385 -42.91 -24.43 21.13
CA ASP A 385 -42.48 -25.82 20.99
C ASP A 385 -41.16 -26.10 21.73
N PHE A 386 -40.46 -25.04 22.15
CA PHE A 386 -39.14 -25.12 22.77
C PHE A 386 -39.08 -24.38 24.10
N VAL A 387 -38.22 -24.85 25.01
CA VAL A 387 -37.96 -24.21 26.30
C VAL A 387 -36.48 -24.34 26.65
N ALA A 388 -35.92 -23.36 27.36
CA ALA A 388 -34.57 -23.50 27.88
C ALA A 388 -34.52 -24.51 29.04
N THR A 389 -33.40 -25.22 29.20
CA THR A 389 -33.15 -26.08 30.38
C THR A 389 -33.02 -25.27 31.68
N SER A 390 -32.79 -23.96 31.57
CA SER A 390 -32.61 -23.01 32.66
C SER A 390 -33.72 -21.96 32.67
N ALA A 391 -33.94 -21.32 33.83
CA ALA A 391 -34.97 -20.31 34.02
C ALA A 391 -34.62 -18.94 33.40
N ILE A 392 -34.27 -18.93 32.11
CA ILE A 392 -33.91 -17.74 31.34
C ILE A 392 -35.08 -17.14 30.55
N GLY A 393 -36.20 -17.86 30.49
CA GLY A 393 -37.43 -17.48 29.78
C GLY A 393 -37.65 -18.30 28.51
N ASP A 394 -38.70 -17.94 27.78
CA ASP A 394 -39.08 -18.57 26.52
C ASP A 394 -38.16 -18.10 25.38
N PRO A 395 -38.02 -18.87 24.28
CA PRO A 395 -37.28 -18.44 23.10
C PRO A 395 -37.81 -17.12 22.54
N ALA A 396 -36.91 -16.23 22.13
CA ALA A 396 -37.25 -14.96 21.51
C ALA A 396 -37.71 -15.13 20.05
N SER A 397 -37.14 -16.10 19.33
CA SER A 397 -37.53 -16.41 17.95
C SER A 397 -37.21 -17.85 17.56
N VAL A 398 -37.95 -18.35 16.58
CA VAL A 398 -37.62 -19.56 15.82
C VAL A 398 -37.60 -19.17 14.35
N VAL A 399 -36.48 -19.43 13.67
CA VAL A 399 -36.26 -19.04 12.28
C VAL A 399 -36.02 -20.30 11.44
N ARG A 400 -36.83 -20.47 10.41
CA ARG A 400 -36.68 -21.57 9.45
C ARG A 400 -35.43 -21.36 8.60
N VAL A 401 -34.52 -22.34 8.59
CA VAL A 401 -33.40 -22.42 7.64
C VAL A 401 -33.88 -23.15 6.39
N ASN A 402 -34.47 -24.33 6.58
CA ASN A 402 -35.24 -25.08 5.59
C ASN A 402 -36.31 -25.92 6.33
N ASP A 403 -37.05 -26.78 5.65
CA ASP A 403 -38.17 -27.50 6.26
C ASP A 403 -37.77 -28.53 7.33
N SER A 404 -36.51 -28.93 7.40
CA SER A 404 -35.98 -29.86 8.40
C SER A 404 -35.00 -29.22 9.39
N ILE A 405 -34.65 -27.94 9.22
CA ILE A 405 -33.65 -27.24 10.05
C ILE A 405 -34.15 -25.85 10.47
N TYR A 406 -34.10 -25.60 11.78
CA TYR A 406 -34.57 -24.35 12.39
C TYR A 406 -33.54 -23.82 13.38
N ASP A 407 -33.36 -22.51 13.40
CA ASP A 407 -32.53 -21.82 14.39
C ASP A 407 -33.45 -21.21 15.47
N VAL A 408 -33.27 -21.64 16.72
CA VAL A 408 -34.03 -21.22 17.90
C VAL A 408 -33.16 -20.29 18.74
N THR A 409 -33.58 -19.04 18.91
CA THR A 409 -32.81 -18.01 19.59
C THR A 409 -33.45 -17.58 20.89
N PHE A 410 -32.69 -17.62 21.98
CA PHE A 410 -32.97 -16.90 23.22
C PHE A 410 -32.24 -15.55 23.19
N SER A 411 -32.91 -14.44 23.46
CA SER A 411 -32.25 -13.14 23.55
C SER A 411 -32.86 -12.24 24.63
N GLY A 412 -32.01 -11.45 25.28
CA GLY A 412 -32.42 -10.51 26.32
C GLY A 412 -32.90 -11.13 27.63
N GLY A 413 -33.65 -10.35 28.42
CA GLY A 413 -34.26 -10.83 29.67
C GLY A 413 -33.25 -11.21 30.75
N ALA A 414 -33.34 -12.45 31.22
CA ALA A 414 -32.53 -12.98 32.33
C ALA A 414 -31.09 -13.37 31.93
N LEU A 415 -30.81 -13.50 30.62
CA LEU A 415 -29.49 -13.88 30.10
C LEU A 415 -28.37 -12.96 30.57
N ILE A 416 -28.61 -11.65 30.63
CA ILE A 416 -27.62 -10.62 30.98
C ILE A 416 -27.06 -10.72 32.41
N ASN A 417 -27.76 -11.40 33.32
CA ASN A 417 -27.32 -11.57 34.71
C ASN A 417 -27.19 -13.05 35.10
N PHE A 418 -27.23 -13.95 34.12
CA PHE A 418 -27.22 -15.38 34.38
C PHE A 418 -25.82 -15.95 34.19
N ASN A 419 -25.34 -16.70 35.19
CA ASN A 419 -24.13 -17.50 35.08
C ASN A 419 -24.52 -18.97 35.26
N GLY A 420 -24.11 -19.83 34.32
CA GLY A 420 -24.43 -21.26 34.35
C GLY A 420 -24.76 -21.85 32.98
N SER A 421 -25.20 -23.11 32.97
CA SER A 421 -25.50 -23.82 31.73
C SER A 421 -26.88 -23.45 31.16
N VAL A 422 -26.97 -23.31 29.84
CA VAL A 422 -28.22 -23.12 29.08
C VAL A 422 -28.24 -24.14 27.95
N GLY A 423 -29.25 -25.00 27.92
CA GLY A 423 -29.57 -25.93 26.84
C GLY A 423 -30.98 -25.69 26.29
N LEU A 424 -31.33 -26.41 25.23
CA LEU A 424 -32.64 -26.38 24.60
C LEU A 424 -33.37 -27.70 24.86
N ASN A 425 -34.65 -27.65 25.20
CA ASN A 425 -35.54 -28.81 25.29
C ASN A 425 -36.82 -28.57 24.49
N LEU A 426 -37.51 -29.64 24.15
CA LEU A 426 -38.89 -29.63 23.66
C LEU A 426 -39.87 -29.25 24.79
N ASN A 427 -40.93 -28.52 24.44
CA ASN A 427 -41.94 -28.03 25.38
C ASN A 427 -43.36 -28.42 24.95
N SER A 428 -43.69 -29.72 25.05
CA SER A 428 -44.97 -30.25 24.55
C SER A 428 -45.24 -29.81 23.10
N PRO A 429 -44.33 -30.14 22.17
CA PRO A 429 -44.31 -29.55 20.84
C PRO A 429 -45.60 -29.85 20.07
N THR A 430 -46.03 -28.86 19.30
CA THR A 430 -47.17 -28.91 18.39
C THR A 430 -46.77 -29.16 16.94
N ILE A 431 -45.48 -29.44 16.71
CA ILE A 431 -44.84 -29.66 15.42
C ILE A 431 -45.41 -30.93 14.75
N THR A 432 -45.71 -30.84 13.45
CA THR A 432 -46.12 -31.97 12.62
C THR A 432 -45.26 -32.12 11.38
N GLY A 433 -45.16 -33.31 10.81
CA GLY A 433 -44.64 -33.53 9.45
C GLY A 433 -45.57 -32.91 8.40
N ARG A 434 -45.16 -32.94 7.13
CA ARG A 434 -45.97 -32.40 6.01
C ARG A 434 -47.22 -33.22 5.71
N ASP A 435 -47.19 -34.49 6.04
CA ASP A 435 -48.29 -35.44 6.01
C ASP A 435 -49.22 -35.33 7.24
N GLY A 436 -48.86 -34.48 8.21
CA GLY A 436 -49.67 -34.13 9.38
C GLY A 436 -49.50 -35.06 10.59
N ASN A 437 -48.53 -35.97 10.56
CA ASN A 437 -48.14 -36.79 11.71
C ASN A 437 -47.47 -35.92 12.81
N PRO A 438 -47.64 -36.23 14.11
CA PRO A 438 -47.04 -35.44 15.18
C PRO A 438 -45.54 -35.73 15.35
N LEU A 439 -44.76 -34.73 15.76
CA LEU A 439 -43.37 -34.94 16.19
C LEU A 439 -43.31 -35.94 17.35
N ALA A 440 -42.46 -36.96 17.22
CA ALA A 440 -42.14 -37.86 18.31
C ALA A 440 -41.53 -37.04 19.47
N ALA A 441 -42.21 -37.02 20.61
CA ALA A 441 -41.84 -36.21 21.78
C ALA A 441 -40.65 -36.79 22.56
N THR A 442 -39.55 -37.05 21.87
CA THR A 442 -38.29 -37.56 22.41
C THR A 442 -37.16 -36.59 22.11
N GLU A 443 -36.40 -36.22 23.14
CA GLU A 443 -35.19 -35.40 23.01
C GLU A 443 -34.11 -36.12 22.18
N PRO A 444 -33.21 -35.36 21.52
CA PRO A 444 -32.09 -35.97 20.82
C PRO A 444 -31.16 -36.71 21.79
N PRO A 445 -30.33 -37.65 21.29
CA PRO A 445 -29.33 -38.30 22.13
C PRO A 445 -28.38 -37.28 22.77
N ALA A 446 -27.95 -37.51 24.02
CA ALA A 446 -27.10 -36.57 24.78
C ALA A 446 -25.77 -36.17 24.09
N ALA A 447 -25.30 -36.96 23.11
CA ALA A 447 -24.12 -36.61 22.32
C ALA A 447 -24.38 -35.46 21.32
N ASN A 448 -25.64 -35.21 20.97
CA ASN A 448 -26.12 -34.21 20.00
C ASN A 448 -27.05 -33.18 20.67
N ASP A 449 -26.97 -33.05 21.99
CA ASP A 449 -27.76 -32.12 22.81
C ASP A 449 -26.78 -31.18 23.53
N GLU A 450 -26.34 -30.15 22.81
CA GLU A 450 -25.31 -29.23 23.27
C GLU A 450 -25.86 -28.17 24.25
N THR A 451 -24.98 -27.63 25.08
CA THR A 451 -25.32 -26.53 25.99
C THR A 451 -24.29 -25.38 25.88
N TYR A 452 -24.76 -24.17 26.11
CA TYR A 452 -23.93 -23.02 26.44
C TYR A 452 -23.61 -23.03 27.93
N THR A 453 -22.49 -22.41 28.30
CA THR A 453 -22.11 -22.03 29.66
C THR A 453 -21.94 -20.52 29.66
N LEU A 454 -22.90 -19.82 30.24
CA LEU A 454 -22.86 -18.38 30.38
C LEU A 454 -22.02 -17.97 31.57
N ASP A 455 -21.19 -16.97 31.34
CA ASP A 455 -20.50 -16.23 32.38
C ASP A 455 -20.53 -14.75 32.02
N ASN A 456 -21.27 -13.97 32.78
CA ASN A 456 -21.42 -12.52 32.66
C ASN A 456 -20.69 -11.79 33.80
N THR A 457 -19.78 -12.46 34.50
CA THR A 457 -19.02 -11.86 35.61
C THR A 457 -17.83 -11.10 35.08
N ASP A 458 -17.80 -9.78 35.28
CA ASP A 458 -16.62 -9.00 34.97
C ASP A 458 -15.44 -9.37 35.91
N PRO A 459 -14.23 -9.64 35.38
CA PRO A 459 -13.08 -9.85 36.23
C PRO A 459 -12.72 -8.57 36.99
N THR A 460 -12.77 -8.62 38.32
CA THR A 460 -12.27 -7.53 39.16
C THR A 460 -10.75 -7.63 39.28
N VAL A 461 -10.06 -6.49 39.35
CA VAL A 461 -8.60 -6.44 39.36
C VAL A 461 -8.07 -5.62 40.52
N THR A 462 -6.97 -6.09 41.11
CA THR A 462 -6.22 -5.39 42.16
C THR A 462 -4.76 -5.23 41.72
N ILE A 463 -4.15 -4.09 42.04
CA ILE A 463 -2.73 -3.83 41.78
C ILE A 463 -2.07 -3.37 43.08
N ALA A 464 -1.25 -4.24 43.65
CA ALA A 464 -0.57 -4.03 44.93
C ALA A 464 0.96 -3.97 44.75
N LEU A 465 1.69 -3.51 45.78
CA LEU A 465 3.16 -3.61 45.80
C LEU A 465 3.55 -5.10 45.81
N ALA A 466 4.54 -5.47 44.99
CA ALA A 466 5.09 -6.81 45.06
C ALA A 466 5.75 -7.06 46.43
N SER A 467 5.76 -8.31 46.89
CA SER A 467 6.40 -8.67 48.15
C SER A 467 7.87 -8.23 48.18
N GLY A 468 8.25 -7.46 49.19
CA GLY A 468 9.61 -6.91 49.35
C GLY A 468 9.87 -5.57 48.63
N GLN A 469 8.94 -5.08 47.80
CA GLN A 469 9.05 -3.76 47.19
C GLN A 469 8.77 -2.67 48.23
N ALA A 470 9.71 -1.72 48.38
CA ALA A 470 9.51 -0.56 49.25
C ALA A 470 8.58 0.48 48.60
N ALA A 471 7.78 1.17 49.41
CA ALA A 471 6.88 2.25 48.96
C ALA A 471 7.61 3.52 48.48
N SER A 472 8.91 3.65 48.79
CA SER A 472 9.81 4.64 48.23
C SER A 472 11.12 3.93 47.86
N THR A 473 11.67 4.22 46.68
CA THR A 473 12.90 3.59 46.19
C THR A 473 13.60 4.46 45.16
N ASP A 474 14.89 4.21 44.98
CA ASP A 474 15.78 4.75 43.95
C ASP A 474 16.32 3.63 43.03
N VAL A 475 15.81 2.40 43.16
CA VAL A 475 16.28 1.23 42.39
C VAL A 475 15.19 0.72 41.43
N LEU A 476 15.58 0.51 40.17
CA LEU A 476 14.75 -0.15 39.14
C LEU A 476 15.08 -1.65 39.02
N PRO A 477 14.13 -2.52 38.61
CA PRO A 477 12.74 -2.19 38.32
C PRO A 477 11.86 -2.11 39.57
N VAL A 478 10.88 -1.20 39.58
CA VAL A 478 9.83 -1.15 40.62
C VAL A 478 8.75 -2.18 40.29
N ARG A 479 8.43 -3.07 41.24
CA ARG A 479 7.55 -4.23 40.99
C ARG A 479 6.20 -4.11 41.70
N PHE A 480 5.13 -4.47 40.98
CA PHE A 480 3.76 -4.59 41.44
C PHE A 480 3.23 -6.01 41.18
N THR A 481 2.27 -6.43 41.99
CA THR A 481 1.49 -7.66 41.78
C THR A 481 0.09 -7.27 41.33
N VAL A 482 -0.31 -7.77 40.16
CA VAL A 482 -1.66 -7.61 39.60
C VAL A 482 -2.40 -8.93 39.79
N VAL A 483 -3.60 -8.89 40.38
CA VAL A 483 -4.44 -10.06 40.62
C VAL A 483 -5.86 -9.80 40.12
N PHE A 484 -6.34 -10.65 39.21
CA PHE A 484 -7.72 -10.71 38.76
C PHE A 484 -8.53 -11.69 39.65
N SER A 485 -9.84 -11.44 39.84
CA SER A 485 -10.71 -12.32 40.65
C SER A 485 -10.95 -13.70 40.05
N GLU A 486 -10.67 -13.85 38.76
CA GLU A 486 -10.83 -15.07 37.99
C GLU A 486 -9.81 -15.13 36.85
N ALA A 487 -9.82 -16.25 36.12
CA ALA A 487 -8.89 -16.48 35.02
C ALA A 487 -9.17 -15.50 33.87
N ILE A 488 -8.12 -14.84 33.38
CA ILE A 488 -8.22 -13.99 32.19
C ILE A 488 -7.68 -14.67 30.94
N ASN A 489 -8.00 -14.16 29.76
CA ASN A 489 -7.25 -14.48 28.55
C ASN A 489 -5.89 -13.75 28.60
N ALA A 490 -4.81 -14.49 28.83
CA ALA A 490 -3.48 -13.91 29.06
C ALA A 490 -2.97 -13.04 27.88
N SER A 491 -3.39 -13.32 26.64
CA SER A 491 -3.00 -12.50 25.48
C SER A 491 -3.70 -11.14 25.44
N SER A 492 -4.85 -10.99 26.14
CA SER A 492 -5.57 -9.73 26.24
C SER A 492 -4.94 -8.74 27.21
N PHE A 493 -3.99 -9.18 28.05
CA PHE A 493 -3.33 -8.30 29.01
C PHE A 493 -1.91 -7.95 28.56
N THR A 494 -1.77 -6.76 27.99
CA THR A 494 -0.52 -6.26 27.41
C THR A 494 -0.04 -4.99 28.12
N VAL A 495 1.20 -4.60 27.85
CA VAL A 495 1.77 -3.35 28.39
C VAL A 495 1.02 -2.10 27.94
N SER A 496 0.28 -2.17 26.82
CA SER A 496 -0.54 -1.06 26.33
C SER A 496 -1.77 -0.78 27.20
N ASP A 497 -2.18 -1.77 28.00
CA ASP A 497 -3.32 -1.67 28.91
C ASP A 497 -2.96 -0.98 30.22
N ILE A 498 -1.65 -0.79 30.48
CA ILE A 498 -1.15 -0.10 31.64
C ILE A 498 -1.03 1.39 31.34
N THR A 499 -1.85 2.16 32.04
CA THR A 499 -1.71 3.61 32.15
C THR A 499 -1.00 3.96 33.45
N GLN A 500 -0.41 5.15 33.50
CA GLN A 500 0.33 5.63 34.67
C GLN A 500 -0.30 6.94 35.13
N ALA A 501 -0.78 6.97 36.37
CA ALA A 501 -1.50 8.11 36.95
C ALA A 501 -0.65 8.98 37.90
N GLY A 502 0.60 8.59 38.18
CA GLY A 502 1.52 9.33 39.05
C GLY A 502 2.47 10.28 38.29
N THR A 503 3.38 10.94 39.01
CA THR A 503 4.19 12.05 38.50
C THR A 503 5.52 11.67 37.84
N ALA A 504 5.86 10.38 37.74
CA ALA A 504 7.14 9.91 37.17
C ALA A 504 7.31 10.08 35.64
N GLY A 505 6.35 10.74 34.98
CA GLY A 505 6.34 10.96 33.53
C GLY A 505 6.11 9.67 32.74
N SER A 506 6.75 9.54 31.56
CA SER A 506 6.67 8.32 30.75
C SER A 506 7.40 7.16 31.45
N VAL A 507 6.76 6.00 31.50
CA VAL A 507 7.25 4.79 32.17
C VAL A 507 7.28 3.64 31.17
N THR A 508 8.38 2.89 31.15
CA THR A 508 8.44 1.62 30.40
C THR A 508 7.98 0.48 31.32
N TRP A 509 6.92 -0.20 30.93
CA TRP A 509 6.35 -1.33 31.68
C TRP A 509 6.77 -2.68 31.06
N ASN A 510 6.89 -3.69 31.92
CA ASN A 510 7.01 -5.08 31.54
C ASN A 510 6.04 -5.92 32.36
N ILE A 511 5.32 -6.84 31.71
CA ILE A 511 4.38 -7.77 32.35
C ILE A 511 4.95 -9.18 32.26
N ALA A 512 4.86 -9.95 33.35
CA ALA A 512 5.18 -11.36 33.38
C ALA A 512 4.04 -12.13 34.05
N GLN A 513 3.50 -13.15 33.37
CA GLN A 513 2.47 -14.01 33.91
C GLN A 513 3.04 -14.94 34.98
N VAL A 514 2.32 -15.08 36.10
CA VAL A 514 2.64 -16.05 37.17
C VAL A 514 1.71 -17.26 37.04
N ASP A 515 0.41 -17.01 36.91
CA ASP A 515 -0.64 -18.00 36.65
C ASP A 515 -1.80 -17.34 35.89
N SER A 516 -2.96 -17.99 35.79
CA SER A 516 -4.10 -17.46 35.02
C SER A 516 -4.79 -16.24 35.65
N THR A 517 -4.51 -15.90 36.91
CA THR A 517 -5.12 -14.76 37.61
C THR A 517 -4.08 -13.74 38.10
N THR A 518 -2.81 -14.13 38.21
CA THR A 518 -1.75 -13.34 38.85
C THR A 518 -0.63 -12.99 37.88
N PHE A 519 -0.23 -11.72 37.88
CA PHE A 519 0.82 -11.17 37.03
C PHE A 519 1.78 -10.29 37.83
N THR A 520 3.03 -10.24 37.41
CA THR A 520 4.03 -9.28 37.89
C THR A 520 4.15 -8.14 36.89
N LEU A 521 3.91 -6.91 37.34
CA LEU A 521 4.11 -5.68 36.56
C LEU A 521 5.38 -4.98 37.05
N SER A 522 6.30 -4.66 36.14
CA SER A 522 7.60 -4.05 36.46
C SER A 522 7.81 -2.75 35.68
N ALA A 523 8.06 -1.63 36.37
CA ALA A 523 8.54 -0.40 35.74
C ALA A 523 10.07 -0.52 35.55
N THR A 524 10.55 -0.54 34.31
CA THR A 524 11.96 -0.77 33.98
C THR A 524 12.74 0.50 33.62
N SER A 525 12.05 1.58 33.27
CA SER A 525 12.63 2.93 33.12
C SER A 525 11.59 4.02 33.35
N LEU A 526 12.06 5.22 33.72
CA LEU A 526 11.25 6.38 34.06
C LEU A 526 11.83 7.64 33.42
N ALA A 527 10.98 8.56 32.97
CA ALA A 527 11.43 9.81 32.35
C ALA A 527 11.83 10.88 33.38
N VAL A 528 11.14 10.92 34.53
CA VAL A 528 11.43 11.85 35.63
C VAL A 528 11.21 11.17 36.99
N ASN A 529 11.85 11.69 38.03
CA ASN A 529 11.52 11.31 39.41
C ASN A 529 10.06 11.65 39.71
N GLY A 530 9.39 10.81 40.48
CA GLY A 530 7.98 11.01 40.80
C GLY A 530 7.28 9.75 41.29
N THR A 531 5.96 9.83 41.41
CA THR A 531 5.14 8.69 41.84
C THR A 531 4.81 7.76 40.66
N LEU A 532 4.89 6.46 40.91
CA LEU A 532 4.42 5.37 40.06
C LEU A 532 3.05 4.93 40.59
N ILE A 533 2.03 5.02 39.74
CA ILE A 533 0.65 4.62 40.05
C ILE A 533 0.11 3.95 38.78
N PRO A 534 0.36 2.63 38.60
CA PRO A 534 -0.19 1.92 37.46
C PRO A 534 -1.71 1.83 37.57
N SER A 535 -2.41 1.99 36.45
CA SER A 535 -3.85 1.86 36.35
C SER A 535 -4.23 1.06 35.11
N ILE A 536 -5.30 0.28 35.22
CA ILE A 536 -5.90 -0.45 34.10
C ILE A 536 -7.32 0.09 33.97
N ALA A 537 -7.66 0.60 32.79
CA ALA A 537 -9.01 1.09 32.51
C ALA A 537 -10.01 -0.09 32.45
N ALA A 538 -11.31 0.21 32.46
CA ALA A 538 -12.32 -0.82 32.26
C ALA A 538 -12.23 -1.39 30.84
N ASN A 539 -12.62 -2.66 30.66
CA ASN A 539 -12.71 -3.35 29.37
C ASN A 539 -11.39 -3.38 28.58
N ARG A 540 -10.26 -3.43 29.27
CA ARG A 540 -8.93 -3.55 28.64
C ARG A 540 -8.45 -4.99 28.56
N VAL A 541 -8.82 -5.78 29.54
CA VAL A 541 -8.46 -7.18 29.70
C VAL A 541 -9.75 -7.98 29.75
N THR A 542 -9.80 -9.08 29.01
CA THR A 542 -10.99 -9.94 28.95
C THR A 542 -10.73 -11.30 29.55
N ASP A 543 -11.77 -11.89 30.14
CA ASP A 543 -11.76 -13.30 30.51
C ASP A 543 -12.00 -14.22 29.28
N PRO A 544 -11.97 -15.56 29.46
CA PRO A 544 -12.29 -16.49 28.37
C PRO A 544 -13.75 -16.44 27.87
N ALA A 545 -14.69 -15.88 28.64
CA ALA A 545 -16.08 -15.72 28.23
C ALA A 545 -16.32 -14.41 27.44
N GLY A 546 -15.36 -13.47 27.50
CA GLY A 546 -15.38 -12.17 26.82
C GLY A 546 -15.73 -10.99 27.73
N ASN A 547 -15.85 -11.18 29.05
CA ASN A 547 -16.18 -10.09 29.98
C ASN A 547 -14.97 -9.18 30.19
N GLY A 548 -15.22 -7.87 30.20
CA GLY A 548 -14.17 -6.86 30.39
C GLY A 548 -13.88 -6.61 31.86
N ASN A 549 -12.61 -6.36 32.20
CA ASN A 549 -12.26 -6.05 33.58
C ASN A 549 -12.88 -4.73 34.06
N SER A 550 -13.11 -4.62 35.38
CA SER A 550 -13.40 -3.34 36.03
C SER A 550 -12.15 -2.44 36.09
N ALA A 551 -12.33 -1.11 36.00
CA ALA A 551 -11.23 -0.17 36.11
C ALA A 551 -10.58 -0.22 37.51
N VAL A 552 -9.24 -0.12 37.56
CA VAL A 552 -8.48 -0.07 38.81
C VAL A 552 -7.36 0.97 38.75
N THR A 553 -7.14 1.64 39.88
CA THR A 553 -5.93 2.41 40.15
C THR A 553 -5.11 1.68 41.20
N GLY A 554 -3.86 1.41 40.87
CA GLY A 554 -2.96 0.64 41.72
C GLY A 554 -2.34 1.41 42.86
N ALA A 555 -1.58 0.68 43.68
CA ALA A 555 -0.83 1.25 44.77
C ALA A 555 0.27 2.22 44.28
N THR A 556 0.64 3.18 45.13
CA THR A 556 1.63 4.22 44.80
C THR A 556 3.03 3.84 45.29
N VAL A 557 4.05 4.00 44.43
CA VAL A 557 5.47 3.96 44.79
C VAL A 557 6.14 5.28 44.43
N THR A 558 6.94 5.87 45.32
CA THR A 558 7.72 7.09 45.00
C THR A 558 9.11 6.71 44.50
N PHE A 559 9.47 7.14 43.30
CA PHE A 559 10.82 6.97 42.73
C PHE A 559 11.61 8.27 42.75
N SER A 560 12.80 8.27 43.34
CA SER A 560 13.50 9.51 43.71
C SER A 560 14.85 9.79 43.06
N ASP A 561 15.39 8.95 42.16
CA ASP A 561 16.70 9.22 41.55
C ASP A 561 16.97 8.58 40.16
N ILE A 562 16.75 9.34 39.09
CA ILE A 562 17.16 9.00 37.71
C ILE A 562 18.38 9.80 37.22
N THR A 563 19.00 10.62 38.07
CA THR A 563 20.06 11.54 37.63
C THR A 563 21.34 10.77 37.39
N ARG A 564 21.99 11.02 36.25
CA ARG A 564 23.31 10.44 35.97
C ARG A 564 24.38 11.29 36.66
N PRO A 565 25.35 10.70 37.36
CA PRO A 565 26.44 11.45 37.96
C PRO A 565 27.27 12.16 36.89
N THR A 566 27.28 13.49 36.90
CA THR A 566 28.30 14.28 36.21
C THR A 566 29.60 14.16 37.00
N VAL A 567 30.73 14.21 36.31
CA VAL A 567 32.04 14.11 36.95
C VAL A 567 32.98 15.20 36.43
N THR A 568 33.70 15.82 37.36
CA THR A 568 34.79 16.73 37.06
C THR A 568 36.10 16.12 37.53
N ILE A 569 37.16 16.32 36.76
CA ILE A 569 38.54 15.99 37.16
C ILE A 569 39.40 17.21 36.92
N ASN A 570 40.05 17.71 37.98
CA ASN A 570 40.90 18.90 37.89
C ASN A 570 42.18 18.71 38.71
N GLN A 571 43.25 19.40 38.33
CA GLN A 571 44.45 19.52 39.14
C GLN A 571 44.11 20.01 40.55
N THR A 572 44.75 19.42 41.56
CA THR A 572 44.55 19.85 42.94
C THR A 572 45.11 21.26 43.16
N SER A 573 44.30 22.13 43.76
CA SER A 573 44.69 23.52 44.07
C SER A 573 46.04 23.61 44.80
N GLY A 574 46.91 24.52 44.36
CA GLY A 574 48.23 24.73 44.93
C GLY A 574 49.31 23.75 44.46
N GLN A 575 48.95 22.77 43.62
CA GLN A 575 49.93 21.93 42.93
C GLN A 575 50.66 22.74 41.86
N LEU A 576 51.97 22.58 41.77
CA LEU A 576 52.79 23.20 40.73
C LEU A 576 52.53 22.52 39.37
N ASP A 577 52.44 23.31 38.32
CA ASP A 577 52.47 22.86 36.93
C ASP A 577 53.30 23.85 36.10
N PRO A 578 54.45 23.44 35.50
CA PRO A 578 55.07 22.12 35.58
C PRO A 578 55.62 21.77 36.97
N THR A 579 55.71 20.47 37.28
CA THR A 579 56.28 19.96 38.54
C THR A 579 57.23 18.77 38.32
N GLY A 580 58.25 18.66 39.16
CA GLY A 580 59.12 17.48 39.24
C GLY A 580 58.85 16.58 40.45
N THR A 581 57.82 16.88 41.25
CA THR A 581 57.56 16.20 42.54
C THR A 581 56.35 15.28 42.48
N LEU A 582 56.48 14.05 42.99
CA LEU A 582 55.40 13.08 43.15
C LEU A 582 54.89 13.02 44.61
N PRO A 583 53.62 12.66 44.87
CA PRO A 583 52.59 12.34 43.87
C PRO A 583 51.96 13.57 43.22
N ILE A 584 51.63 13.49 41.93
CA ILE A 584 50.79 14.48 41.22
C ILE A 584 49.33 14.12 41.51
N ARG A 585 48.55 15.10 41.98
CA ARG A 585 47.18 14.91 42.47
C ARG A 585 46.16 15.64 41.60
N PHE A 586 45.04 14.97 41.37
CA PHE A 586 43.84 15.51 40.76
C PHE A 586 42.66 15.31 41.71
N ARG A 587 41.79 16.31 41.81
CA ARG A 587 40.52 16.24 42.52
C ARG A 587 39.42 15.79 41.55
N ILE A 588 38.75 14.71 41.90
CA ILE A 588 37.59 14.17 41.20
C ILE A 588 36.34 14.51 42.01
N VAL A 589 35.31 15.01 41.36
CA VAL A 589 34.04 15.34 42.01
C VAL A 589 32.90 14.83 41.14
N PHE A 590 32.11 13.91 41.68
CA PHE A 590 30.82 13.51 41.15
C PHE A 590 29.73 14.45 41.68
N SER A 591 28.68 14.69 40.89
CA SER A 591 27.54 15.51 41.33
C SER A 591 26.71 14.87 42.44
N GLU A 592 26.86 13.58 42.66
CA GLU A 592 26.11 12.79 43.65
C GLU A 592 26.91 11.56 44.12
N PRO A 593 26.54 10.93 45.26
CA PRO A 593 27.24 9.77 45.81
C PRO A 593 27.33 8.59 44.83
N ILE A 594 28.53 8.01 44.70
CA ILE A 594 28.78 6.83 43.87
C ILE A 594 28.92 5.52 44.66
N ASP A 595 28.72 4.37 44.00
CA ASP A 595 29.12 3.07 44.56
C ASP A 595 30.65 2.96 44.54
N THR A 596 31.25 3.21 45.70
CA THR A 596 32.72 3.23 45.87
C THR A 596 33.37 1.86 45.65
N ASN A 597 32.61 0.76 45.70
CA ASN A 597 33.17 -0.58 45.47
C ASN A 597 33.51 -0.82 43.99
N GLN A 598 32.92 -0.04 43.08
CA GLN A 598 33.12 -0.18 41.63
C GLN A 598 34.14 0.80 41.07
N PHE A 599 34.46 1.90 41.78
CA PHE A 599 35.36 2.93 41.27
C PHE A 599 36.84 2.60 41.53
N VAL A 600 37.55 2.19 40.49
CA VAL A 600 38.93 1.67 40.57
C VAL A 600 39.88 2.40 39.61
N PRO A 601 41.22 2.30 39.79
CA PRO A 601 42.18 2.96 38.90
C PRO A 601 42.05 2.58 37.40
N ALA A 602 41.47 1.42 37.09
CA ALA A 602 41.21 0.99 35.71
C ALA A 602 40.15 1.85 34.99
N ASP A 603 39.36 2.63 35.72
CA ASP A 603 38.36 3.55 35.16
C ASP A 603 38.99 4.85 34.65
N ILE A 604 40.26 5.10 34.98
CA ILE A 604 41.02 6.27 34.56
C ILE A 604 41.64 6.02 33.19
N ARG A 605 41.31 6.88 32.22
CA ARG A 605 41.97 6.94 30.92
C ARG A 605 42.92 8.12 30.88
N GLN A 606 44.21 7.82 30.79
CA GLN A 606 45.27 8.80 30.56
C GLN A 606 45.43 9.07 29.06
N ILE A 607 45.41 10.35 28.65
CA ILE A 607 45.59 10.77 27.24
C ILE A 607 46.79 11.69 26.99
N GLY A 608 47.57 12.02 28.03
CA GLY A 608 48.78 12.83 27.93
C GLY A 608 50.05 12.02 27.59
N THR A 609 51.18 12.71 27.43
CA THR A 609 52.45 12.15 26.93
C THR A 609 53.34 11.50 28.00
N ALA A 610 53.07 11.70 29.29
CA ALA A 610 53.81 11.06 30.37
C ALA A 610 53.59 9.53 30.37
N THR A 611 54.63 8.76 30.65
CA THR A 611 54.60 7.28 30.60
C THR A 611 55.02 6.64 31.92
N GLY A 612 54.62 5.36 32.11
CA GLY A 612 54.91 4.59 33.32
C GLY A 612 54.20 5.11 34.57
N ILE A 613 52.96 5.57 34.42
CA ILE A 613 52.18 6.16 35.50
C ILE A 613 51.50 5.07 36.34
N THR A 614 51.63 5.15 37.66
CA THR A 614 50.85 4.34 38.61
C THR A 614 49.82 5.23 39.31
N TRP A 615 48.54 4.88 39.18
CA TRP A 615 47.43 5.63 39.78
C TRP A 615 46.96 5.00 41.09
N SER A 616 46.64 5.83 42.08
CA SER A 616 45.83 5.45 43.24
C SER A 616 44.66 6.41 43.42
N ILE A 617 43.53 5.87 43.87
CA ILE A 617 42.31 6.63 44.15
C ILE A 617 42.02 6.48 45.65
N ALA A 618 41.70 7.59 46.30
CA ALA A 618 41.24 7.62 47.68
C ALA A 618 40.15 8.67 47.86
N GLU A 619 39.16 8.41 48.70
CA GLU A 619 38.17 9.43 49.05
C GLU A 619 38.82 10.57 49.84
N VAL A 620 38.35 11.80 49.63
CA VAL A 620 38.86 12.97 50.37
C VAL A 620 38.42 12.89 51.83
N SER A 621 39.35 13.11 52.76
CA SER A 621 39.06 13.07 54.20
C SER A 621 38.25 14.28 54.68
N PRO A 622 37.24 14.10 55.55
CA PRO A 622 36.78 12.83 56.10
C PRO A 622 35.99 11.99 55.08
N PRO A 623 36.25 10.67 54.98
CA PRO A 623 35.51 9.80 54.06
C PRO A 623 34.04 9.66 54.50
N GLY A 624 33.14 9.44 53.53
CA GLY A 624 31.73 9.14 53.78
C GLY A 624 30.72 9.97 52.97
N ASN A 625 31.17 10.88 52.09
CA ASN A 625 30.25 11.60 51.20
C ASN A 625 30.15 10.96 49.81
N HIS A 626 31.05 10.01 49.49
CA HIS A 626 31.15 9.23 48.26
C HIS A 626 31.05 10.05 46.97
N THR A 627 31.35 11.35 47.01
CA THR A 627 31.25 12.29 45.88
C THR A 627 32.61 12.83 45.48
N THR A 628 33.56 12.93 46.42
CA THR A 628 34.85 13.58 46.19
C THR A 628 36.02 12.63 46.42
N PHE A 629 36.87 12.48 45.41
CA PHE A 629 38.03 11.60 45.43
C PHE A 629 39.31 12.35 45.04
N THR A 630 40.44 11.87 45.54
CA THR A 630 41.77 12.28 45.09
C THR A 630 42.36 11.17 44.24
N LEU A 631 42.65 11.48 42.97
CA LEU A 631 43.48 10.65 42.10
C LEU A 631 44.94 11.09 42.26
N SER A 632 45.82 10.15 42.57
CA SER A 632 47.25 10.42 42.75
C SER A 632 48.09 9.58 41.79
N ALA A 633 48.91 10.22 40.96
CA ALA A 633 49.99 9.55 40.24
C ALA A 633 51.17 9.36 41.22
N THR A 634 51.33 8.16 41.75
CA THR A 634 52.32 7.84 42.79
C THR A 634 53.68 7.46 42.22
N ALA A 635 53.73 7.06 40.95
CA ALA A 635 54.94 6.85 40.18
C ALA A 635 54.74 7.39 38.75
N VAL A 636 55.75 8.04 38.19
CA VAL A 636 55.83 8.48 36.79
C VAL A 636 57.29 8.33 36.35
N THR A 637 57.55 7.51 35.33
CA THR A 637 58.94 7.20 34.91
C THR A 637 59.36 7.95 33.65
N GLY A 638 58.44 8.37 32.79
CA GLY A 638 58.70 9.22 31.63
C GLY A 638 58.16 10.64 31.81
N VAL A 639 59.00 11.64 31.52
CA VAL A 639 58.61 13.06 31.48
C VAL A 639 57.51 13.31 30.44
N GLY A 640 56.68 14.32 30.67
CA GLY A 640 55.56 14.65 29.78
C GLY A 640 54.32 15.08 30.56
N THR A 641 53.20 15.19 29.89
CA THR A 641 51.95 15.71 30.47
C THR A 641 51.06 14.57 30.97
N LEU A 642 50.53 14.70 32.19
CA LEU A 642 49.48 13.86 32.75
C LEU A 642 48.13 14.50 32.43
N VAL A 643 47.23 13.76 31.79
CA VAL A 643 45.87 14.20 31.44
C VAL A 643 44.90 13.05 31.70
N PRO A 644 44.51 12.81 32.97
CA PRO A 644 43.53 11.79 33.31
C PRO A 644 42.11 12.23 32.95
N THR A 645 41.31 11.27 32.47
CA THR A 645 39.89 11.42 32.15
C THR A 645 39.12 10.20 32.63
N ILE A 646 37.83 10.36 32.91
CA ILE A 646 36.91 9.24 33.20
C ILE A 646 35.91 9.17 32.04
N PRO A 647 35.95 8.12 31.21
CA PRO A 647 34.94 7.91 30.18
C PRO A 647 33.52 7.80 30.76
N ALA A 648 32.50 8.04 29.93
CA ALA A 648 31.13 7.75 30.32
C ALA A 648 30.94 6.26 30.62
N ASN A 649 29.99 5.94 31.51
CA ASN A 649 29.57 4.57 31.85
C ASN A 649 30.65 3.69 32.51
N ARG A 650 31.53 4.31 33.31
CA ARG A 650 32.56 3.60 34.07
C ARG A 650 32.19 3.41 35.54
N VAL A 651 31.45 4.35 36.11
CA VAL A 651 31.10 4.42 37.52
C VAL A 651 29.60 4.62 37.65
N ARG A 652 28.98 3.98 38.64
CA ARG A 652 27.54 4.11 38.92
C ARG A 652 27.31 4.87 40.22
N ASP A 653 26.21 5.60 40.29
CA ASP A 653 25.67 6.05 41.57
C ASP A 653 25.07 4.89 42.38
N LEU A 654 24.55 5.19 43.58
CA LEU A 654 23.87 4.21 44.42
C LEU A 654 22.50 3.76 43.83
N ALA A 655 21.90 4.57 42.96
CA ALA A 655 20.66 4.26 42.22
C ALA A 655 20.92 3.39 40.96
N GLY A 656 22.19 3.16 40.60
CA GLY A 656 22.62 2.35 39.47
C GLY A 656 22.82 3.11 38.15
N ASN A 657 22.64 4.43 38.13
CA ASN A 657 22.83 5.27 36.95
C ASN A 657 24.32 5.45 36.63
N ASN A 658 24.67 5.28 35.36
CA ASN A 658 26.03 5.39 34.86
C ASN A 658 26.51 6.86 34.73
N ASN A 659 27.75 7.15 35.11
CA ASN A 659 28.33 8.49 35.00
C ASN A 659 28.40 9.01 33.55
N LEU A 660 28.32 10.33 33.40
CA LEU A 660 28.70 11.02 32.17
C LEU A 660 30.23 11.13 32.06
N ALA A 661 30.75 11.37 30.85
CA ALA A 661 32.19 11.56 30.67
C ALA A 661 32.69 12.76 31.48
N SER A 662 33.91 12.65 32.02
CA SER A 662 34.50 13.71 32.84
C SER A 662 34.68 14.99 32.05
N THR A 663 34.28 16.10 32.67
CA THR A 663 34.63 17.45 32.23
C THR A 663 35.79 17.97 33.07
N SER A 664 36.46 19.02 32.59
CA SER A 664 37.58 19.62 33.28
C SER A 664 37.70 21.09 32.92
N THR A 665 38.10 21.91 33.89
CA THR A 665 38.64 23.26 33.66
C THR A 665 40.16 23.21 33.52
N ASP A 666 40.80 22.25 34.19
CA ASP A 666 42.24 22.00 34.11
C ASP A 666 42.60 20.62 34.67
N ASN A 667 42.73 19.60 33.82
CA ASN A 667 43.17 18.25 34.18
C ASN A 667 44.55 17.93 33.62
N SER A 668 45.35 18.93 33.29
CA SER A 668 46.67 18.75 32.72
C SER A 668 47.72 19.08 33.77
N VAL A 669 48.72 18.22 33.95
CA VAL A 669 49.91 18.57 34.74
C VAL A 669 51.16 18.10 34.00
N THR A 670 52.09 18.99 33.72
CA THR A 670 53.36 18.68 33.08
C THR A 670 54.40 18.21 34.10
N TYR A 671 54.86 16.97 33.96
CA TYR A 671 55.90 16.39 34.79
C TYR A 671 57.30 16.61 34.18
N GLY A 672 58.12 17.45 34.81
CA GLY A 672 59.45 17.87 34.36
C GLY A 672 60.10 18.96 35.25
N SER A 673 61.35 19.33 34.98
CA SER A 673 62.06 20.40 35.72
C SER A 673 61.43 21.78 35.46
N SER A 674 60.93 22.44 36.50
CA SER A 674 60.07 23.63 36.42
C SER A 674 60.81 24.92 36.04
N ASN A 675 60.25 25.69 35.09
CA ASN A 675 60.52 27.12 34.90
C ASN A 675 59.14 27.82 34.87
N SER A 676 58.73 28.46 35.97
CA SER A 676 57.43 29.14 36.09
C SER A 676 57.46 30.52 35.42
N ALA A 677 56.43 30.82 34.61
CA ALA A 677 56.16 32.14 34.05
C ALA A 677 55.97 33.21 35.16
N ILE A 678 56.62 34.36 34.99
CA ILE A 678 56.80 35.45 35.95
C ILE A 678 56.55 36.81 35.26
N ILE A 679 56.41 37.90 36.03
CA ILE A 679 56.44 39.28 35.50
C ILE A 679 57.80 39.51 34.84
N VAL A 680 57.80 40.07 33.63
CA VAL A 680 59.00 40.30 32.83
C VAL A 680 59.24 41.79 32.61
N ILE A 681 60.50 42.15 32.39
CA ILE A 681 60.96 43.39 31.77
C ILE A 681 60.61 43.30 30.28
N SER A 682 59.61 44.06 29.83
CA SER A 682 59.12 44.03 28.44
C SER A 682 59.95 44.92 27.53
N GLU A 683 60.32 46.11 27.99
CA GLU A 683 61.11 47.06 27.22
C GLU A 683 61.99 47.90 28.17
N PHE A 684 63.17 48.29 27.73
CA PHE A 684 63.99 49.25 28.47
C PHE A 684 64.91 50.05 27.56
N ARG A 685 65.31 51.24 28.04
CA ARG A 685 66.43 52.01 27.48
C ARG A 685 67.30 52.57 28.59
N THR A 686 68.59 52.61 28.35
CA THR A 686 69.60 53.17 29.28
C THR A 686 70.16 54.53 28.84
N ARG A 687 69.79 54.99 27.65
CA ARG A 687 70.09 56.32 27.10
C ARG A 687 69.12 56.62 25.95
N GLY A 688 68.81 57.90 25.73
CA GLY A 688 67.88 58.32 24.69
C GLY A 688 68.18 59.71 24.09
N PRO A 689 67.25 60.25 23.28
CA PRO A 689 67.39 61.55 22.61
C PRO A 689 67.75 62.72 23.53
N ASN A 690 67.24 62.73 24.77
CA ASN A 690 67.50 63.80 25.71
C ASN A 690 68.83 63.64 26.48
N GLY A 691 69.61 62.60 26.20
CA GLY A 691 70.93 62.37 26.77
C GLY A 691 71.03 61.09 27.61
N ALA A 692 72.07 61.02 28.44
CA ALA A 692 72.35 59.87 29.30
C ALA A 692 71.25 59.61 30.35
N ASP A 693 70.48 60.64 30.70
CA ASP A 693 69.43 60.55 31.71
C ASP A 693 68.05 60.19 31.12
N ASP A 694 67.97 59.97 29.81
CA ASP A 694 66.76 59.57 29.10
C ASP A 694 66.60 58.06 29.14
N GLU A 695 66.12 57.56 30.27
CA GLU A 695 66.07 56.15 30.63
C GLU A 695 64.65 55.71 31.04
N PHE A 696 64.31 54.46 30.73
CA PHE A 696 63.12 53.80 31.28
C PHE A 696 63.27 52.27 31.36
N ILE A 697 62.49 51.67 32.24
CA ILE A 697 62.19 50.23 32.30
C ILE A 697 60.67 50.06 32.28
N GLU A 698 60.19 49.15 31.45
CA GLU A 698 58.81 48.74 31.41
C GLU A 698 58.67 47.28 31.88
N LEU A 699 57.68 47.03 32.72
CA LEU A 699 57.31 45.70 33.17
C LEU A 699 56.00 45.28 32.52
N TYR A 700 55.86 44.00 32.22
CA TYR A 700 54.64 43.41 31.69
C TYR A 700 54.21 42.20 32.50
N ASN A 701 52.90 42.07 32.74
CA ASN A 701 52.30 40.86 33.29
C ASN A 701 51.74 39.97 32.18
N PRO A 702 52.51 38.99 31.69
CA PRO A 702 52.05 38.05 30.66
C PRO A 702 51.06 37.01 31.21
N THR A 703 50.84 36.95 32.52
CA THR A 703 50.01 35.92 33.14
C THR A 703 48.53 36.31 33.12
N SER A 704 47.64 35.32 33.18
CA SER A 704 46.20 35.50 33.34
C SER A 704 45.79 35.98 34.74
N ASN A 705 46.74 36.00 35.69
CA ASN A 705 46.50 36.37 37.07
C ASN A 705 46.91 37.80 37.36
N TRP A 706 46.27 38.42 38.34
CA TRP A 706 46.74 39.69 38.88
C TRP A 706 47.90 39.41 39.82
N VAL A 707 49.00 40.15 39.64
CA VAL A 707 50.20 39.97 40.45
C VAL A 707 50.40 41.18 41.34
N ASP A 708 50.44 40.95 42.65
CA ASP A 708 50.85 41.97 43.59
C ASP A 708 52.38 42.16 43.52
N ILE A 709 52.79 43.32 43.01
CA ILE A 709 54.20 43.72 42.87
C ILE A 709 54.62 44.73 43.95
N SER A 710 53.84 44.84 45.04
CA SER A 710 54.13 45.70 46.18
C SER A 710 55.51 45.42 46.78
N GLY A 711 56.32 46.47 46.91
CA GLY A 711 57.65 46.39 47.49
C GLY A 711 58.69 45.68 46.62
N TRP A 712 58.35 45.30 45.38
CA TRP A 712 59.33 44.81 44.40
C TRP A 712 60.29 45.93 44.02
N LYS A 713 61.48 45.57 43.53
CA LYS A 713 62.58 46.51 43.29
C LYS A 713 63.12 46.39 41.89
N ILE A 714 63.47 47.54 41.32
CA ILE A 714 64.36 47.61 40.16
C ILE A 714 65.76 47.86 40.67
N ASN A 715 66.68 46.93 40.43
CA ASN A 715 68.10 47.13 40.65
C ASN A 715 68.82 47.28 39.31
N ALA A 716 69.94 48.00 39.35
CA ALA A 716 70.87 48.04 38.23
C ALA A 716 72.30 47.74 38.70
N SER A 717 73.10 47.19 37.79
CA SER A 717 74.52 46.89 37.94
C SER A 717 75.33 47.64 36.90
N ASN A 718 76.60 47.90 37.17
CA ASN A 718 77.55 48.43 36.18
C ASN A 718 78.37 47.31 35.51
N ASP A 719 79.25 47.70 34.59
CA ASP A 719 80.17 46.79 33.87
C ASP A 719 81.36 46.26 34.70
N THR A 720 81.38 46.54 36.01
CA THR A 720 82.28 45.90 36.97
C THR A 720 81.53 45.07 38.01
N GLY A 721 80.21 44.90 37.85
CA GLY A 721 79.36 44.09 38.74
C GLY A 721 78.86 44.80 40.02
N GLY A 722 79.14 46.09 40.20
CA GLY A 722 78.61 46.89 41.31
C GLY A 722 77.11 47.13 41.15
N VAL A 723 76.31 46.84 42.18
CA VAL A 723 74.84 46.88 42.15
C VAL A 723 74.24 48.00 43.00
N GLY A 724 73.03 48.46 42.65
CA GLY A 724 72.24 49.33 43.53
C GLY A 724 70.76 49.38 43.14
N THR A 725 69.88 49.66 44.10
CA THR A 725 68.44 49.84 43.86
C THR A 725 68.16 51.18 43.20
N ARG A 726 67.34 51.17 42.14
CA ARG A 726 66.89 52.34 41.38
C ARG A 726 65.50 52.76 41.82
N ALA A 727 64.58 51.81 41.92
CA ALA A 727 63.21 52.07 42.35
C ALA A 727 62.72 50.95 43.27
N THR A 728 61.85 51.29 44.22
CA THR A 728 61.03 50.32 44.96
C THR A 728 59.57 50.63 44.65
N ILE A 729 58.83 49.64 44.16
CA ILE A 729 57.44 49.78 43.75
C ILE A 729 56.58 50.00 45.00
N PRO A 730 55.71 51.02 45.03
CA PRO A 730 54.88 51.33 46.19
C PRO A 730 54.02 50.16 46.65
N ASN A 731 53.71 50.12 47.95
CA ASN A 731 52.77 49.15 48.49
C ASN A 731 51.38 49.30 47.86
N LEU A 732 50.62 48.19 47.82
CA LEU A 732 49.31 48.06 47.19
C LEU A 732 49.32 48.20 45.66
N THR A 733 50.48 47.98 45.01
CA THR A 733 50.57 48.00 43.55
C THR A 733 50.29 46.60 43.00
N ILE A 734 49.10 46.42 42.42
CA ILE A 734 48.71 45.19 41.72
C ILE A 734 48.81 45.43 40.22
N LEU A 735 49.63 44.62 39.55
CA LEU A 735 49.72 44.60 38.09
C LEU A 735 48.75 43.55 37.56
N ARG A 736 47.68 44.00 36.90
CA ARG A 736 46.66 43.08 36.35
C ARG A 736 47.21 42.29 35.18
N SER A 737 46.51 41.21 34.84
CA SER A 737 46.81 40.43 33.65
C SER A 737 46.86 41.31 32.40
N GLY A 738 47.89 41.15 31.56
CA GLY A 738 48.07 41.92 30.33
C GLY A 738 48.40 43.40 30.54
N GLN A 739 48.71 43.82 31.77
CA GLN A 739 48.99 45.23 32.09
C GLN A 739 50.50 45.53 32.11
N TYR A 740 50.85 46.75 31.70
CA TYR A 740 52.20 47.30 31.73
C TYR A 740 52.41 48.23 32.94
N TYR A 741 53.67 48.34 33.39
CA TYR A 741 54.09 49.26 34.45
C TYR A 741 55.40 49.95 34.08
N LEU A 742 55.32 51.26 33.80
CA LEU A 742 56.44 52.05 33.30
C LEU A 742 57.18 52.78 34.42
N ILE A 743 58.51 52.65 34.43
CA ILE A 743 59.41 53.21 35.43
C ILE A 743 60.46 54.05 34.71
N ALA A 744 60.52 55.35 34.94
CA ALA A 744 61.39 56.26 34.17
C ALA A 744 62.28 57.14 35.06
N LYS A 745 63.36 57.66 34.49
CA LYS A 745 64.28 58.54 35.23
C LYS A 745 63.77 59.98 35.29
N SER A 746 63.77 60.56 36.49
CA SER A 746 63.48 61.98 36.71
C SER A 746 64.78 62.79 36.86
N GLY A 747 65.03 63.78 35.99
CA GLY A 747 66.24 64.63 36.01
C GLY A 747 66.34 65.61 34.83
N SER A 748 67.34 66.50 34.81
CA SER A 748 67.57 67.42 33.69
C SER A 748 68.10 66.66 32.47
N GLY A 749 67.32 66.60 31.40
CA GLY A 749 67.54 65.69 30.27
C GLY A 749 66.68 64.42 30.33
N GLY A 750 65.61 64.44 31.15
CA GLY A 750 64.77 63.29 31.48
C GLY A 750 64.06 62.61 30.33
N TYR A 751 63.33 61.56 30.70
CA TYR A 751 62.57 60.65 29.82
C TYR A 751 61.82 61.37 28.69
N SER A 752 62.17 61.03 27.44
CA SER A 752 61.64 61.65 26.23
C SER A 752 60.36 61.03 25.69
N GLY A 753 59.83 59.98 26.32
CA GLY A 753 58.63 59.29 25.84
C GLY A 753 57.34 60.07 26.11
N ASN A 754 56.32 59.82 25.28
CA ASN A 754 55.04 60.52 25.33
C ASN A 754 54.08 59.99 26.42
N VAL A 755 54.42 58.86 27.07
CA VAL A 755 53.58 58.20 28.08
C VAL A 755 54.12 58.52 29.46
N SER A 756 53.26 59.03 30.35
CA SER A 756 53.68 59.35 31.73
C SER A 756 54.05 58.08 32.50
N ALA A 757 55.24 58.08 33.12
CA ALA A 757 55.69 56.95 33.94
C ALA A 757 54.81 56.74 35.18
N ASN A 758 54.58 55.48 35.54
CA ASN A 758 53.90 55.10 36.78
C ASN A 758 54.78 55.34 38.01
N LEU A 759 56.10 55.26 37.85
CA LEU A 759 57.08 55.50 38.91
C LEU A 759 58.32 56.18 38.35
N ASN A 760 58.89 57.11 39.10
CA ASN A 760 60.14 57.77 38.74
C ASN A 760 61.31 57.32 39.63
N TYR A 761 62.53 57.33 39.09
CA TYR A 761 63.75 57.05 39.85
C TYR A 761 64.86 58.09 39.63
N GLY A 762 65.75 58.21 40.62
CA GLY A 762 66.77 59.28 40.69
C GLY A 762 68.12 58.91 40.08
N SER A 763 68.75 57.81 40.52
CA SER A 763 70.08 57.40 40.05
C SER A 763 70.01 56.68 38.70
N GLY A 764 70.86 57.05 37.73
CA GLY A 764 70.84 56.45 36.39
C GLY A 764 71.29 54.98 36.31
N ILE A 765 71.04 54.37 35.17
CA ILE A 765 71.49 53.04 34.77
C ILE A 765 72.68 53.23 33.83
N THR A 766 73.77 52.53 34.07
CA THR A 766 74.94 52.65 33.20
C THR A 766 74.65 52.00 31.84
N ASP A 767 75.06 52.65 30.75
CA ASP A 767 74.89 52.17 29.37
C ASP A 767 75.38 50.74 29.13
N SER A 768 76.42 50.30 29.86
CA SER A 768 77.05 48.97 29.76
C SER A 768 76.65 47.99 30.89
N GLY A 769 75.68 48.38 31.71
CA GLY A 769 75.27 47.66 32.91
C GLY A 769 74.22 46.57 32.69
N GLY A 770 73.63 46.12 33.79
CA GLY A 770 72.49 45.20 33.77
C GLY A 770 71.37 45.62 34.70
N ILE A 771 70.13 45.24 34.39
CA ILE A 771 68.89 45.57 35.10
C ILE A 771 68.32 44.27 35.67
N ALA A 772 67.78 44.33 36.88
CA ALA A 772 67.03 43.22 37.46
C ALA A 772 65.73 43.72 38.10
N LEU A 773 64.68 42.93 37.89
CA LEU A 773 63.45 42.97 38.66
C LEU A 773 63.60 41.99 39.83
N LEU A 774 63.39 42.46 41.06
CA LEU A 774 63.47 41.64 42.26
C LEU A 774 62.16 41.72 43.05
N ARG A 775 61.77 40.62 43.68
CA ARG A 775 60.69 40.63 44.68
C ARG A 775 61.13 41.43 45.91
N SER A 776 60.18 41.73 46.80
CA SER A 776 60.43 42.44 48.06
C SER A 776 61.47 41.76 48.97
N ASN A 777 61.61 40.43 48.86
CA ASN A 777 62.63 39.63 49.55
C ASN A 777 64.02 39.58 48.85
N ASN A 778 64.23 40.40 47.81
CA ASN A 778 65.44 40.45 46.98
C ASN A 778 65.73 39.18 46.16
N THR A 779 64.74 38.32 45.92
CA THR A 779 64.87 37.25 44.91
C THR A 779 64.72 37.83 43.52
N VAL A 780 65.59 37.43 42.59
CA VAL A 780 65.49 37.85 41.18
C VAL A 780 64.25 37.23 40.56
N VAL A 781 63.48 38.06 39.87
CA VAL A 781 62.35 37.67 39.04
C VAL A 781 62.88 37.54 37.61
N ASP A 782 63.33 38.64 37.03
CA ASP A 782 63.85 38.72 35.66
C ASP A 782 65.06 39.66 35.64
N ARG A 783 65.95 39.53 34.66
CA ARG A 783 67.16 40.34 34.55
C ARG A 783 67.74 40.35 33.14
N VAL A 784 68.38 41.47 32.81
CA VAL A 784 69.01 41.67 31.51
C VAL A 784 70.33 42.40 31.67
N GLY A 785 71.37 41.97 30.95
CA GLY A 785 72.70 42.57 31.00
C GLY A 785 73.25 42.94 29.62
N MET A 786 74.02 44.02 29.55
CA MET A 786 74.66 44.51 28.31
C MET A 786 76.18 44.29 28.29
N SER A 787 76.73 43.61 29.29
CA SER A 787 78.13 43.24 29.34
C SER A 787 78.34 41.92 30.08
N THR A 788 79.45 41.24 29.79
CA THR A 788 79.83 39.98 30.46
C THR A 788 80.06 40.16 31.96
N ALA A 789 80.47 41.35 32.39
CA ALA A 789 80.73 41.68 33.78
C ALA A 789 79.52 42.25 34.54
N SER A 790 78.37 42.46 33.87
CA SER A 790 77.12 42.80 34.54
C SER A 790 76.73 41.74 35.57
N ALA A 791 76.38 42.18 36.78
CA ALA A 791 75.94 41.28 37.85
C ALA A 791 74.54 40.71 37.57
N TYR A 792 73.71 41.49 36.87
CA TYR A 792 72.40 41.08 36.39
C TYR A 792 72.51 40.80 34.88
N LYS A 793 72.55 39.53 34.50
CA LYS A 793 72.54 39.05 33.12
C LYS A 793 72.00 37.62 33.05
N GLU A 794 71.50 37.26 31.89
CA GLU A 794 71.08 35.90 31.54
C GLU A 794 71.68 35.49 30.20
N GLY A 795 72.23 34.27 30.16
CA GLY A 795 72.87 33.75 28.97
C GLY A 795 73.86 34.73 28.32
N THR A 796 73.65 35.00 27.04
CA THR A 796 74.50 35.91 26.24
C THR A 796 74.03 37.35 26.42
N PRO A 797 74.89 38.27 26.92
CA PRO A 797 74.53 39.68 27.11
C PRO A 797 74.18 40.40 25.81
N LEU A 798 73.38 41.46 25.93
CA LEU A 798 73.08 42.41 24.85
C LEU A 798 74.26 43.35 24.59
N ALA A 799 74.21 44.10 23.49
CA ALA A 799 75.18 45.16 23.25
C ALA A 799 74.77 46.44 24.03
N PRO A 800 75.73 47.23 24.56
CA PRO A 800 75.41 48.52 25.16
C PRO A 800 74.76 49.49 24.17
N LEU A 801 73.74 50.22 24.60
CA LEU A 801 73.17 51.32 23.80
C LEU A 801 74.19 52.48 23.75
N SER A 802 74.54 52.93 22.54
CA SER A 802 75.49 54.03 22.33
C SER A 802 74.89 55.16 21.51
N GLY A 803 75.21 56.41 21.86
CA GLY A 803 74.65 57.62 21.24
C GLY A 803 73.27 58.02 21.77
N ASN A 804 72.91 59.29 21.62
CA ASN A 804 71.62 59.86 22.06
C ASN A 804 70.55 59.70 20.96
N LEU A 805 70.31 58.46 20.52
CA LEU A 805 69.28 58.11 19.52
C LEU A 805 67.99 57.66 20.22
N ASN A 806 66.86 57.71 19.51
CA ASN A 806 65.59 57.18 20.02
C ASN A 806 65.53 55.66 19.88
N GLN A 807 66.24 54.94 20.76
CA GLN A 807 66.44 53.50 20.70
C GLN A 807 66.14 52.82 22.03
N SER A 808 65.77 51.54 21.98
CA SER A 808 65.48 50.71 23.15
C SER A 808 65.72 49.24 22.84
N TYR A 809 65.73 48.42 23.88
CA TYR A 809 65.59 46.98 23.76
C TYR A 809 64.17 46.57 24.15
N GLU A 810 63.49 45.87 23.25
CA GLU A 810 62.16 45.31 23.47
C GLU A 810 62.24 43.78 23.46
N ARG A 811 61.49 43.13 24.34
CA ARG A 811 61.44 41.67 24.43
C ARG A 811 60.76 41.09 23.18
N LYS A 812 61.36 40.06 22.58
CA LYS A 812 60.92 39.41 21.35
C LYS A 812 59.56 38.72 21.50
N LEU A 813 58.84 38.67 20.38
CA LEU A 813 57.56 38.01 20.24
C LEU A 813 57.74 36.48 20.17
N GLY A 814 57.10 35.75 21.08
CA GLY A 814 57.12 34.28 21.15
C GLY A 814 56.15 33.57 20.20
N GLY A 815 55.81 34.16 19.06
CA GLY A 815 54.64 33.76 18.25
C GLY A 815 53.38 34.57 18.61
N SER A 816 52.38 34.54 17.72
CA SER A 816 51.40 35.61 17.44
C SER A 816 50.85 36.43 18.62
N SER A 817 51.48 37.62 18.76
CA SER A 817 51.00 38.89 19.36
C SER A 817 50.90 39.01 20.89
N ASP A 818 52.05 38.99 21.58
CA ASP A 818 52.62 40.07 22.43
C ASP A 818 53.88 39.57 23.18
N ALA A 819 54.66 40.45 23.84
CA ALA A 819 56.05 40.20 24.30
C ALA A 819 56.19 39.36 25.60
N CYS A 820 56.33 38.02 25.49
CA CYS A 820 56.41 37.14 26.68
C CYS A 820 57.59 36.14 26.70
N GLN A 821 58.55 36.21 25.78
CA GLN A 821 59.63 35.23 25.73
C GLN A 821 60.72 35.51 26.79
N ASP A 822 60.83 34.65 27.79
CA ASP A 822 61.93 34.61 28.76
C ASP A 822 62.58 33.21 28.73
N THR A 823 63.61 33.06 27.89
CA THR A 823 64.37 31.82 27.72
C THR A 823 65.58 31.75 28.65
N ASN A 824 65.72 32.68 29.60
CA ASN A 824 66.93 32.89 30.40
C ASN A 824 68.17 33.13 29.50
N ASN A 825 68.02 33.79 28.36
CA ASN A 825 69.12 34.20 27.49
C ASN A 825 68.81 35.55 26.83
N ASN A 826 69.47 36.62 27.29
CA ASN A 826 69.10 37.98 26.91
C ASN A 826 69.14 38.24 25.38
N ARG A 827 70.09 37.65 24.64
CA ARG A 827 70.15 37.79 23.17
C ARG A 827 68.96 37.14 22.46
N ASP A 828 68.45 36.04 22.99
CA ASP A 828 67.31 35.33 22.40
C ASP A 828 66.02 36.08 22.76
N ASP A 829 65.99 36.68 23.94
CA ASP A 829 64.82 37.34 24.53
C ASP A 829 64.60 38.79 24.08
N PHE A 830 65.61 39.56 23.65
CA PHE A 830 65.43 40.98 23.28
C PHE A 830 65.86 41.32 21.84
N SER A 831 65.10 42.22 21.20
CA SER A 831 65.39 42.88 19.93
C SER A 831 65.79 44.34 20.16
N HIS A 832 66.73 44.84 19.36
CA HIS A 832 67.17 46.24 19.39
C HIS A 832 66.31 47.08 18.43
N LEU A 833 65.61 48.09 18.94
CA LEU A 833 64.78 49.00 18.15
C LEU A 833 65.54 50.30 17.81
N LEU A 834 65.51 50.72 16.54
CA LEU A 834 66.22 51.90 16.01
C LEU A 834 65.31 52.71 15.04
N PRO A 835 65.35 54.06 15.03
CA PRO A 835 64.60 54.89 14.07
C PRO A 835 65.17 54.77 12.64
N PRO A 836 64.36 54.98 11.57
CA PRO A 836 62.94 55.40 11.56
C PRO A 836 61.95 54.23 11.50
N ALA A 837 62.45 52.99 11.53
CA ALA A 837 61.66 51.79 11.27
C ALA A 837 60.69 51.46 12.40
N ASP A 838 61.07 51.73 13.65
CA ASP A 838 60.21 51.54 14.82
C ASP A 838 60.72 52.41 16.00
N PRO A 839 60.07 53.54 16.34
CA PRO A 839 60.46 54.34 17.48
C PRO A 839 59.98 53.71 18.79
N SER A 840 60.83 53.73 19.82
CA SER A 840 60.45 53.27 21.17
C SER A 840 59.09 53.84 21.63
N ASN A 841 58.17 52.96 22.02
CA ASN A 841 56.76 53.31 22.30
C ASN A 841 56.27 52.67 23.62
N PRO A 842 56.87 53.06 24.76
CA PRO A 842 56.50 52.56 26.09
C PRO A 842 55.04 52.89 26.45
N GLN A 843 54.41 52.04 27.26
CA GLN A 843 52.99 52.00 27.58
C GLN A 843 52.76 52.01 29.10
N ASN A 844 51.60 52.50 29.56
CA ASN A 844 51.25 52.49 30.99
C ASN A 844 49.84 51.97 31.31
N TYR A 845 48.93 51.86 30.32
CA TYR A 845 47.56 51.35 30.46
C TYR A 845 46.96 50.90 29.10
N SER A 846 46.52 49.64 28.97
CA SER A 846 45.68 49.21 27.85
C SER A 846 44.48 48.36 28.31
N TYR A 847 43.30 48.65 27.76
CA TYR A 847 42.08 47.82 27.84
C TYR A 847 41.40 47.91 26.45
N PRO A 848 40.91 46.80 25.85
CA PRO A 848 40.91 45.43 26.34
C PRO A 848 42.21 44.65 26.06
N LEU A 849 42.43 43.64 26.91
CA LEU A 849 43.67 42.91 27.17
C LEU A 849 44.02 41.92 26.05
N SER A 850 45.25 41.97 25.54
CA SER A 850 45.84 40.91 24.72
C SER A 850 46.70 40.05 25.65
N LEU A 851 46.26 38.81 25.88
CA LEU A 851 47.10 37.79 26.49
C LEU A 851 48.00 37.23 25.40
N CYS A 852 49.20 36.79 25.77
CA CYS A 852 50.14 36.21 24.81
C CYS A 852 49.48 35.14 23.94
N GLY A 853 49.29 35.44 22.65
CA GLY A 853 48.69 34.52 21.68
C GLY A 853 47.35 34.91 21.04
N THR A 854 46.72 36.07 21.34
CA THR A 854 45.44 36.46 20.71
C THR A 854 45.58 37.56 19.65
N ALA A 855 45.32 37.23 18.38
CA ALA A 855 45.28 38.18 17.27
C ALA A 855 44.08 39.16 17.39
N ARG A 856 44.30 40.46 17.14
CA ARG A 856 43.21 41.44 16.92
C ARG A 856 42.56 41.22 15.54
N LEU A 857 41.23 41.02 15.52
CA LEU A 857 40.42 41.24 14.31
C LEU A 857 39.87 42.67 14.32
N ASN A 858 40.06 43.41 13.22
CA ASN A 858 39.41 44.71 13.03
C ASN A 858 37.89 44.49 12.86
N PRO A 859 37.01 45.15 13.64
CA PRO A 859 35.56 45.02 13.46
C PRO A 859 35.12 45.53 12.08
N VAL A 860 34.17 44.83 11.46
CA VAL A 860 33.76 45.02 10.06
C VAL A 860 32.67 46.09 9.96
N THR A 861 32.74 46.96 8.94
CA THR A 861 31.68 47.95 8.65
C THR A 861 30.39 47.26 8.22
N THR A 862 29.23 47.75 8.68
CA THR A 862 27.92 47.21 8.28
C THR A 862 27.10 48.19 7.44
N THR A 863 26.11 47.67 6.72
CA THR A 863 25.04 48.43 6.04
C THR A 863 23.69 47.93 6.54
N THR A 864 22.85 48.84 7.03
CA THR A 864 21.44 48.55 7.40
C THR A 864 20.55 48.94 6.21
N ALA A 865 19.47 48.19 5.96
CA ALA A 865 18.46 48.50 4.96
C ALA A 865 17.05 48.17 5.49
N ILE A 866 16.08 49.07 5.30
CA ILE A 866 14.65 48.76 5.44
C ILE A 866 14.21 48.02 4.18
N THR A 867 13.80 46.76 4.31
CA THR A 867 13.50 45.89 3.17
C THR A 867 12.02 45.85 2.80
N ALA A 868 11.12 46.22 3.73
CA ALA A 868 9.70 46.39 3.48
C ALA A 868 9.02 47.19 4.61
N ASP A 869 7.95 47.91 4.29
CA ASP A 869 7.10 48.68 5.21
C ASP A 869 5.60 48.57 4.83
N THR A 870 5.07 47.36 4.82
CA THR A 870 3.75 47.05 4.25
C THR A 870 2.59 47.12 5.26
N PRO A 871 1.39 47.58 4.85
CA PRO A 871 1.05 48.16 3.54
C PRO A 871 1.49 49.63 3.40
N ASP A 872 2.06 50.03 2.25
CA ASP A 872 2.38 51.43 1.90
C ASP A 872 1.67 51.81 0.56
N PRO A 873 0.65 52.70 0.53
CA PRO A 873 0.11 53.46 1.65
C PRO A 873 -0.67 52.62 2.66
N SER A 874 -0.50 52.90 3.95
CA SER A 874 -1.33 52.35 5.03
C SER A 874 -2.59 53.17 5.29
N LEU A 875 -3.55 52.59 5.99
CA LEU A 875 -4.69 53.34 6.54
C LEU A 875 -4.30 53.97 7.88
N ARG A 876 -4.86 55.15 8.20
CA ARG A 876 -4.74 55.76 9.53
C ARG A 876 -5.15 54.76 10.62
N PHE A 877 -4.30 54.59 11.64
CA PHE A 877 -4.40 53.60 12.72
C PHE A 877 -4.20 52.12 12.32
N GLY A 878 -3.90 51.84 11.05
CA GLY A 878 -3.51 50.51 10.59
C GLY A 878 -2.15 50.07 11.12
N ASN A 879 -1.97 48.76 11.22
CA ASN A 879 -0.66 48.15 11.49
C ASN A 879 0.19 48.21 10.23
N VAL A 880 1.45 48.64 10.37
CA VAL A 880 2.47 48.61 9.31
C VAL A 880 3.60 47.70 9.77
N SER A 881 3.93 46.69 9.00
CA SER A 881 5.04 45.77 9.28
C SER A 881 6.32 46.30 8.64
N VAL A 882 7.32 46.64 9.45
CA VAL A 882 8.64 47.11 9.01
C VAL A 882 9.63 45.98 9.14
N SER A 883 10.27 45.61 8.03
CA SER A 883 11.30 44.59 7.94
C SER A 883 12.65 45.22 7.64
N VAL A 884 13.71 44.69 8.25
CA VAL A 884 15.08 45.19 8.06
C VAL A 884 16.06 44.06 7.76
N ARG A 885 17.16 44.42 7.11
CA ARG A 885 18.34 43.59 6.91
C ARG A 885 19.60 44.37 7.24
N VAL A 886 20.50 43.78 8.01
CA VAL A 886 21.84 44.32 8.27
C VAL A 886 22.87 43.38 7.66
N THR A 887 23.77 43.92 6.84
CA THR A 887 24.85 43.18 6.20
C THR A 887 26.20 43.67 6.70
N GLY A 888 27.11 42.75 6.97
CA GLY A 888 28.53 42.95 7.25
C GLY A 888 29.29 41.80 6.60
N GLY A 889 30.63 41.86 6.55
CA GLY A 889 31.44 40.79 5.96
C GLY A 889 31.12 39.39 6.55
N SER A 890 30.76 39.33 7.83
CA SER A 890 30.03 38.21 8.46
C SER A 890 28.63 38.67 8.90
N THR A 891 27.71 37.74 9.20
CA THR A 891 26.33 38.08 9.56
C THR A 891 26.29 38.86 10.88
N PRO A 892 25.84 40.14 10.88
CA PRO A 892 25.77 40.93 12.11
C PRO A 892 24.68 40.41 13.04
N THR A 893 24.95 40.42 14.35
CA THR A 893 24.00 40.01 15.39
C THR A 893 23.62 41.19 16.26
N GLY A 894 22.51 41.11 16.99
CA GLY A 894 22.11 42.17 17.92
C GLY A 894 20.83 42.90 17.51
N ARG A 895 20.72 44.19 17.88
CA ARG A 895 19.44 44.92 17.92
C ARG A 895 19.41 46.09 16.92
N VAL A 896 18.27 46.27 16.24
CA VAL A 896 17.95 47.39 15.35
C VAL A 896 16.74 48.15 15.89
N ASP A 897 16.85 49.45 16.08
CA ASP A 897 15.75 50.30 16.54
C ASP A 897 15.02 50.95 15.36
N ILE A 898 13.69 50.80 15.32
CA ILE A 898 12.79 51.41 14.32
C ILE A 898 12.09 52.61 14.92
N THR A 899 12.31 53.78 14.33
CA THR A 899 11.77 55.07 14.77
C THR A 899 11.06 55.80 13.62
N GLY A 900 10.22 56.79 13.94
CA GLY A 900 9.50 57.61 12.94
C GLY A 900 8.00 57.36 12.88
N ALA A 901 7.49 56.36 13.61
CA ALA A 901 6.07 56.10 13.80
C ALA A 901 5.56 56.59 15.16
N ASN A 902 4.25 56.50 15.41
CA ASN A 902 3.69 56.82 16.73
C ASN A 902 3.97 55.72 17.75
N THR A 903 4.10 54.47 17.30
CA THR A 903 4.57 53.33 18.09
C THR A 903 5.89 52.84 17.50
N ASN A 904 7.01 53.30 18.05
CA ASN A 904 8.34 52.81 17.69
C ASN A 904 8.51 51.37 18.19
N CYS A 905 9.39 50.60 17.54
CA CYS A 905 9.68 49.22 17.92
C CYS A 905 11.18 48.91 17.75
N SER A 906 11.61 47.75 18.23
CA SER A 906 13.01 47.34 18.16
C SER A 906 13.09 45.85 17.86
N ILE A 907 14.02 45.49 16.98
CA ILE A 907 14.14 44.20 16.31
C ILE A 907 15.42 43.52 16.78
N THR A 908 15.34 42.28 17.24
CA THR A 908 16.52 41.42 17.42
C THR A 908 16.76 40.67 16.11
N LEU A 909 17.96 40.79 15.55
CA LEU A 909 18.34 40.13 14.29
C LEU A 909 18.41 38.61 14.48
N ASN A 910 17.82 37.88 13.54
CA ASN A 910 17.95 36.43 13.46
C ASN A 910 19.32 36.02 12.87
N SER A 911 19.55 34.71 12.75
CA SER A 911 20.80 34.14 12.21
C SER A 911 21.09 34.51 10.75
N SER A 912 20.19 35.20 10.03
CA SER A 912 20.41 35.72 8.68
C SER A 912 20.57 37.25 8.63
N GLY A 913 20.68 37.92 9.80
CA GLY A 913 20.86 39.38 9.89
C GLY A 913 19.59 40.15 9.54
N THR A 914 18.42 39.53 9.69
CA THR A 914 17.11 40.12 9.34
C THR A 914 16.15 40.12 10.54
N GLY A 915 15.10 40.92 10.47
CA GLY A 915 13.97 40.84 11.40
C GLY A 915 12.89 41.86 11.06
N SER A 916 11.73 41.76 11.72
CA SER A 916 10.61 42.67 11.50
C SER A 916 9.89 43.05 12.79
N CYS A 917 9.22 44.21 12.79
CA CYS A 917 8.31 44.63 13.86
C CYS A 917 7.17 45.50 13.32
N THR A 918 6.11 45.67 14.12
CA THR A 918 4.91 46.40 13.70
C THR A 918 4.86 47.80 14.32
N VAL A 919 4.54 48.80 13.50
CA VAL A 919 4.33 50.20 13.89
C VAL A 919 2.95 50.70 13.47
N ARG A 920 2.52 51.85 13.99
CA ARG A 920 1.24 52.51 13.68
C ARG A 920 1.40 54.00 13.51
N PHE A 921 0.56 54.58 12.65
CA PHE A 921 0.48 56.02 12.43
C PHE A 921 -0.91 56.57 12.77
N THR A 922 -0.92 57.67 13.51
CA THR A 922 -2.15 58.33 14.01
C THR A 922 -2.57 59.53 13.17
N SER A 923 -1.74 59.95 12.21
CA SER A 923 -2.00 61.05 11.28
C SER A 923 -1.68 60.64 9.85
N THR A 924 -2.47 61.15 8.90
CA THR A 924 -2.32 60.91 7.45
C THR A 924 -1.16 61.71 6.85
N GLY A 925 -0.74 61.35 5.63
CA GLY A 925 0.36 61.98 4.88
C GLY A 925 1.68 61.21 4.96
N THR A 926 2.70 61.69 4.23
CA THR A 926 4.05 61.10 4.20
C THR A 926 4.71 61.08 5.58
N LYS A 927 5.30 59.94 5.95
CA LYS A 927 6.08 59.69 7.17
C LYS A 927 7.46 59.19 6.79
N THR A 928 8.45 59.35 7.66
CA THR A 928 9.80 58.81 7.46
C THR A 928 10.09 57.80 8.55
N LEU A 929 10.31 56.55 8.18
CA LEU A 929 10.77 55.49 9.06
C LEU A 929 12.30 55.44 9.05
N THR A 930 12.92 55.21 10.20
CA THR A 930 14.39 55.11 10.33
C THR A 930 14.75 53.87 11.13
N ALA A 931 15.63 53.04 10.57
CA ALA A 931 16.21 51.85 11.18
C ALA A 931 17.67 52.10 11.58
N ARG A 932 18.03 51.85 12.85
CA ARG A 932 19.40 52.05 13.35
C ARG A 932 19.94 50.80 14.03
N TYR A 933 21.01 50.23 13.47
CA TYR A 933 21.80 49.15 14.07
C TYR A 933 22.93 49.73 14.92
N LEU A 934 23.04 49.29 16.18
CA LEU A 934 23.97 49.87 17.16
C LEU A 934 25.38 49.26 17.12
N GLY A 935 25.59 48.15 16.41
CA GLY A 935 26.84 47.38 16.38
C GLY A 935 26.85 46.20 17.37
N ASP A 936 27.84 45.32 17.22
CA ASP A 936 28.16 44.22 18.15
C ASP A 936 29.68 44.07 18.33
N ASN A 937 30.14 43.00 19.00
CA ASN A 937 31.55 42.79 19.32
C ASN A 937 32.45 42.64 18.07
N THR A 938 31.87 42.38 16.89
CA THR A 938 32.59 42.13 15.64
C THR A 938 32.18 43.08 14.50
N HIS A 939 31.13 43.91 14.69
CA HIS A 939 30.55 44.78 13.67
C HIS A 939 30.30 46.22 14.15
N LEU A 940 30.62 47.20 13.32
CA LEU A 940 30.29 48.61 13.56
C LEU A 940 28.80 48.89 13.31
N GLY A 941 28.21 49.89 13.98
CA GLY A 941 26.83 50.31 13.77
C GLY A 941 26.57 50.99 12.41
N SER A 942 25.32 50.94 11.93
CA SER A 942 24.86 51.55 10.67
C SER A 942 23.37 51.92 10.73
N SER A 943 22.84 52.66 9.76
CA SER A 943 21.43 53.10 9.75
C SER A 943 20.88 53.32 8.34
N ASP A 944 19.55 53.29 8.21
CA ASP A 944 18.80 53.55 6.97
C ASP A 944 17.46 54.28 7.25
N ALA A 945 16.91 54.98 6.26
CA ALA A 945 15.63 55.68 6.38
C ALA A 945 14.81 55.68 5.09
N GLU A 946 13.49 55.42 5.21
CA GLU A 946 12.56 55.29 4.09
C GLU A 946 11.26 56.09 4.31
N SER A 947 10.57 56.42 3.21
CA SER A 947 9.30 57.18 3.20
C SER A 947 8.09 56.24 3.19
N HIS A 948 7.07 56.52 4.00
CA HIS A 948 5.82 55.75 4.08
C HIS A 948 4.57 56.65 3.97
N GLN A 949 3.53 56.28 3.22
CA GLN A 949 2.28 57.02 3.04
C GLN A 949 1.14 56.52 3.94
N VAL A 950 0.31 57.43 4.47
CA VAL A 950 -0.87 57.09 5.32
C VAL A 950 -2.15 57.78 4.83
N THR A 951 -3.20 57.01 4.55
CA THR A 951 -4.47 57.44 3.89
C THR A 951 -5.74 57.07 4.70
N LEU A 952 -6.93 57.50 4.24
CA LEU A 952 -8.25 57.18 4.82
C LEU A 952 -9.04 56.21 3.91
N ALA A 953 -9.86 55.33 4.48
CA ALA A 953 -10.61 54.30 3.73
C ALA A 953 -11.82 54.88 2.95
N ALA A 954 -12.09 54.36 1.75
CA ALA A 954 -13.21 54.76 0.87
C ALA A 954 -14.33 53.70 0.80
N PRO A 955 -15.64 54.06 0.61
CA PRO A 955 -16.75 53.09 0.65
C PRO A 955 -17.39 52.79 -0.73
N THR A 956 -17.77 51.52 -1.04
CA THR A 956 -18.71 51.20 -2.15
C THR A 956 -19.50 49.88 -2.02
N ARG A 957 -20.60 49.74 -2.81
CA ARG A 957 -21.85 48.93 -2.67
C ARG A 957 -22.07 47.91 -3.83
N THR A 958 -22.94 46.90 -3.65
CA THR A 958 -23.21 45.70 -4.50
C THR A 958 -24.39 45.78 -5.54
N ARG A 959 -24.39 44.93 -6.60
CA ARG A 959 -25.51 44.69 -7.56
C ARG A 959 -25.69 43.19 -7.93
N VAL A 960 -26.94 42.75 -8.19
CA VAL A 960 -27.42 41.38 -8.54
C VAL A 960 -27.68 41.20 -10.05
N PRO A 961 -27.46 40.01 -10.67
CA PRO A 961 -27.90 39.66 -12.05
C PRO A 961 -28.89 38.47 -12.20
N THR A 962 -29.47 38.42 -13.41
CA THR A 962 -30.55 37.62 -14.04
C THR A 962 -30.31 36.08 -14.16
N PRO A 963 -31.35 35.23 -14.36
CA PRO A 963 -31.21 33.76 -14.37
C PRO A 963 -30.61 33.20 -15.69
N PRO A 964 -29.78 32.13 -15.61
CA PRO A 964 -29.09 31.53 -16.75
C PRO A 964 -29.92 30.47 -17.53
N PRO A 965 -29.53 30.16 -18.78
CA PRO A 965 -30.13 29.11 -19.62
C PRO A 965 -29.99 27.69 -19.03
N PRO A 966 -30.79 26.70 -19.50
CA PRO A 966 -30.75 25.33 -18.98
C PRO A 966 -29.35 24.73 -19.09
N PRO A 967 -28.87 24.01 -18.05
CA PRO A 967 -27.51 23.50 -18.01
C PRO A 967 -27.27 22.41 -19.08
N PRO A 968 -26.05 22.32 -19.62
CA PRO A 968 -25.63 21.19 -20.47
C PRO A 968 -25.75 19.86 -19.71
N LEU A 969 -26.25 18.81 -20.39
CA LEU A 969 -26.41 17.47 -19.82
C LEU A 969 -25.41 16.50 -20.45
N ILE A 970 -24.32 16.23 -19.72
CA ILE A 970 -23.33 15.21 -20.04
C ILE A 970 -23.52 14.08 -19.05
N ALA A 971 -23.47 12.84 -19.54
CA ALA A 971 -23.78 11.66 -18.75
C ALA A 971 -22.91 10.46 -19.18
N ILE A 972 -22.76 9.48 -18.29
CA ILE A 972 -22.11 8.19 -18.59
C ILE A 972 -23.08 7.37 -19.42
N ASN A 973 -22.62 6.78 -20.52
CA ASN A 973 -23.48 6.07 -21.48
C ASN A 973 -23.25 4.55 -21.50
N GLU A 974 -22.00 4.13 -21.39
CA GLU A 974 -21.59 2.72 -21.40
C GLU A 974 -20.27 2.55 -20.62
N PHE A 975 -20.07 1.42 -19.94
CA PHE A 975 -18.75 1.06 -19.41
C PHE A 975 -18.56 -0.46 -19.29
N VAL A 976 -17.30 -0.91 -19.37
CA VAL A 976 -16.88 -2.31 -19.17
C VAL A 976 -15.80 -2.36 -18.09
N PRO A 977 -16.08 -2.98 -16.93
CA PRO A 977 -15.13 -3.11 -15.82
C PRO A 977 -14.22 -4.34 -15.91
N ARG A 978 -14.65 -5.39 -16.63
CA ARG A 978 -13.87 -6.63 -16.82
C ARG A 978 -13.72 -6.95 -18.31
N PRO A 979 -12.64 -6.51 -18.98
CA PRO A 979 -12.46 -6.74 -20.41
C PRO A 979 -12.12 -8.20 -20.71
N GLY A 980 -12.90 -8.82 -21.60
CA GLY A 980 -12.59 -10.11 -22.24
C GLY A 980 -11.92 -9.95 -23.61
N ARG A 981 -11.85 -8.71 -24.11
CA ARG A 981 -11.26 -8.33 -25.39
C ARG A 981 -10.34 -7.13 -25.27
N ASP A 982 -9.43 -7.06 -26.23
CA ASP A 982 -8.52 -5.93 -26.44
C ASP A 982 -9.32 -4.78 -27.07
N TRP A 983 -10.00 -4.01 -26.22
CA TRP A 983 -10.87 -2.93 -26.63
C TRP A 983 -10.10 -1.68 -27.03
N ASN A 984 -8.87 -1.51 -26.53
CA ASN A 984 -8.02 -0.38 -26.87
C ASN A 984 -7.12 -0.65 -28.11
N LEU A 985 -7.10 -1.90 -28.61
CA LEU A 985 -6.36 -2.38 -29.77
C LEU A 985 -4.83 -2.30 -29.62
N ASP A 986 -4.32 -2.44 -28.39
CA ASP A 986 -2.88 -2.47 -28.09
C ASP A 986 -2.24 -3.86 -28.28
N GLY A 987 -3.06 -4.88 -28.53
CA GLY A 987 -2.68 -6.26 -28.78
C GLY A 987 -2.70 -7.14 -27.53
N VAL A 988 -3.09 -6.64 -26.35
CA VAL A 988 -3.04 -7.36 -25.08
C VAL A 988 -4.33 -7.12 -24.29
N VAL A 989 -5.09 -8.17 -23.99
CA VAL A 989 -6.26 -8.06 -23.07
C VAL A 989 -5.77 -7.86 -21.63
N ASN A 990 -6.00 -6.68 -21.06
CA ASN A 990 -5.60 -6.32 -19.70
C ASN A 990 -6.49 -5.19 -19.12
N THR A 991 -6.20 -4.70 -17.91
CA THR A 991 -7.00 -3.63 -17.26
C THR A 991 -7.04 -2.33 -18.05
N ASN A 992 -6.10 -2.12 -18.97
CA ASN A 992 -6.12 -0.97 -19.87
C ASN A 992 -7.22 -1.02 -20.95
N ASP A 993 -7.90 -2.16 -21.09
CA ASP A 993 -9.05 -2.37 -21.97
C ASP A 993 -10.39 -2.07 -21.32
N GLU A 994 -10.39 -1.78 -20.02
CA GLU A 994 -11.55 -1.17 -19.37
C GLU A 994 -11.89 0.14 -20.07
N TYR A 995 -13.17 0.49 -20.14
CA TYR A 995 -13.55 1.78 -20.71
C TYR A 995 -14.79 2.35 -20.08
N ILE A 996 -14.87 3.68 -20.14
CA ILE A 996 -16.03 4.47 -19.77
C ILE A 996 -16.37 5.38 -20.97
N GLU A 997 -17.61 5.32 -21.42
CA GLU A 997 -18.14 6.17 -22.47
C GLU A 997 -19.00 7.29 -21.90
N VAL A 998 -18.81 8.51 -22.42
CA VAL A 998 -19.54 9.71 -22.04
C VAL A 998 -20.30 10.26 -23.25
N LEU A 999 -21.58 10.62 -23.05
CA LEU A 999 -22.48 11.14 -24.08
C LEU A 999 -23.01 12.54 -23.72
N ASN A 1000 -23.14 13.40 -24.73
CA ASN A 1000 -23.88 14.66 -24.61
C ASN A 1000 -25.38 14.45 -24.89
N HIS A 1001 -26.16 14.26 -23.83
CA HIS A 1001 -27.64 14.21 -23.87
C HIS A 1001 -28.30 15.59 -24.04
N GLY A 1002 -27.52 16.68 -23.95
CA GLY A 1002 -28.03 18.04 -24.06
C GLY A 1002 -28.32 18.47 -25.50
N VAL A 1003 -28.89 19.67 -25.64
CA VAL A 1003 -29.20 20.32 -26.94
C VAL A 1003 -28.18 21.40 -27.34
N ILE A 1004 -27.10 21.53 -26.57
CA ILE A 1004 -26.02 22.48 -26.83
C ILE A 1004 -24.67 21.75 -26.85
N ASP A 1005 -23.70 22.31 -27.56
CA ASP A 1005 -22.32 21.83 -27.54
C ASP A 1005 -21.74 21.96 -26.13
N VAL A 1006 -21.04 20.93 -25.65
CA VAL A 1006 -20.44 20.90 -24.32
C VAL A 1006 -18.94 20.66 -24.43
N ASN A 1007 -18.16 21.56 -23.86
CA ASN A 1007 -16.73 21.33 -23.68
C ASN A 1007 -16.51 20.56 -22.37
N LEU A 1008 -15.84 19.40 -22.46
CA LEU A 1008 -15.50 18.54 -21.31
C LEU A 1008 -14.40 19.11 -20.42
N SER A 1009 -13.80 20.26 -20.76
CA SER A 1009 -12.76 20.90 -19.95
C SER A 1009 -13.23 21.12 -18.50
N GLY A 1010 -12.48 20.51 -17.57
CA GLY A 1010 -12.74 20.60 -16.14
C GLY A 1010 -13.60 19.47 -15.59
N TYR A 1011 -14.31 18.71 -16.42
CA TYR A 1011 -14.96 17.48 -15.98
C TYR A 1011 -13.92 16.42 -15.62
N SER A 1012 -14.29 15.47 -14.77
CA SER A 1012 -13.44 14.30 -14.46
C SER A 1012 -14.25 13.02 -14.31
N LEU A 1013 -13.65 11.90 -14.66
CA LEU A 1013 -14.15 10.55 -14.38
C LEU A 1013 -13.48 10.00 -13.12
N ASP A 1014 -14.18 9.14 -12.40
CA ASP A 1014 -13.77 8.65 -11.09
C ASP A 1014 -14.46 7.31 -10.80
N ASP A 1015 -13.80 6.40 -10.09
CA ASP A 1015 -14.33 5.08 -9.71
C ASP A 1015 -15.11 5.17 -8.38
N GLU A 1016 -14.54 5.72 -7.30
CA GLU A 1016 -15.26 5.81 -6.01
C GLU A 1016 -14.91 7.05 -5.16
N ALA A 1017 -15.81 7.43 -4.24
CA ALA A 1017 -15.68 8.61 -3.37
C ALA A 1017 -14.57 8.46 -2.33
N ASN A 1018 -13.38 9.01 -2.61
CA ASN A 1018 -12.27 9.18 -1.65
C ASN A 1018 -11.55 7.88 -1.23
N ILE A 1019 -11.83 6.73 -1.87
CA ILE A 1019 -11.26 5.42 -1.52
C ILE A 1019 -10.69 4.67 -2.75
N GLY A 1020 -10.92 5.19 -3.98
CA GLY A 1020 -10.47 4.60 -5.25
C GLY A 1020 -9.29 5.32 -5.94
N SER A 1021 -9.20 5.17 -7.26
CA SER A 1021 -8.19 5.79 -8.13
C SER A 1021 -8.29 7.33 -8.10
N SER A 1022 -7.23 8.03 -8.52
CA SER A 1022 -7.32 9.49 -8.62
C SER A 1022 -8.24 9.89 -9.78
N PRO A 1023 -9.16 10.87 -9.60
CA PRO A 1023 -10.07 11.28 -10.66
C PRO A 1023 -9.33 11.71 -11.93
N TYR A 1024 -9.68 11.12 -13.07
CA TYR A 1024 -9.11 11.45 -14.37
C TYR A 1024 -9.76 12.71 -14.93
N ARG A 1025 -8.97 13.79 -15.10
CA ARG A 1025 -9.46 15.03 -15.71
C ARG A 1025 -9.62 14.88 -17.22
N LEU A 1026 -10.82 15.13 -17.71
CA LEU A 1026 -11.13 14.99 -19.13
C LEU A 1026 -10.42 16.08 -19.96
N PRO A 1027 -9.93 15.73 -21.16
CA PRO A 1027 -9.35 16.69 -22.08
C PRO A 1027 -10.38 17.71 -22.57
N SER A 1028 -9.91 18.85 -23.07
CA SER A 1028 -10.76 19.90 -23.65
C SER A 1028 -11.30 19.48 -25.03
N ILE A 1029 -12.29 18.59 -25.01
CA ILE A 1029 -13.02 18.08 -26.18
C ILE A 1029 -14.42 18.68 -26.16
N VAL A 1030 -14.89 19.17 -27.31
CA VAL A 1030 -16.27 19.64 -27.48
C VAL A 1030 -17.10 18.49 -28.03
N LEU A 1031 -18.11 18.05 -27.27
CA LEU A 1031 -19.13 17.10 -27.72
C LEU A 1031 -20.37 17.86 -28.18
N LYS A 1032 -20.81 17.65 -29.42
CA LYS A 1032 -22.11 18.15 -29.90
C LYS A 1032 -23.27 17.31 -29.34
N PRO A 1033 -24.52 17.79 -29.41
CA PRO A 1033 -25.70 17.00 -29.05
C PRO A 1033 -25.69 15.61 -29.70
N GLY A 1034 -25.76 14.55 -28.89
CA GLY A 1034 -25.73 13.15 -29.32
C GLY A 1034 -24.35 12.58 -29.67
N GLU A 1035 -23.27 13.37 -29.59
CA GLU A 1035 -21.90 12.85 -29.75
C GLU A 1035 -21.39 12.19 -28.46
N ARG A 1036 -20.70 11.06 -28.62
CA ARG A 1036 -20.12 10.25 -27.53
C ARG A 1036 -18.60 10.16 -27.63
N ARG A 1037 -17.96 9.90 -26.49
CA ARG A 1037 -16.50 9.72 -26.38
C ARG A 1037 -16.17 8.62 -25.39
N VAL A 1038 -15.36 7.66 -25.84
CA VAL A 1038 -14.82 6.57 -25.02
C VAL A 1038 -13.48 6.99 -24.41
N PHE A 1039 -13.27 6.60 -23.15
CA PHE A 1039 -12.01 6.74 -22.42
C PHE A 1039 -11.60 5.38 -21.87
N TYR A 1040 -10.44 4.88 -22.30
CA TYR A 1040 -9.92 3.56 -21.93
C TYR A 1040 -9.10 3.60 -20.63
N GLY A 1041 -8.90 2.46 -19.99
CA GLY A 1041 -8.02 2.30 -18.82
C GLY A 1041 -6.60 2.76 -19.13
N SER A 1042 -6.11 2.50 -20.35
CA SER A 1042 -4.82 3.03 -20.86
C SER A 1042 -4.72 4.55 -20.84
N GLU A 1043 -5.84 5.25 -20.97
CA GLU A 1043 -5.89 6.72 -20.96
C GLU A 1043 -6.14 7.27 -19.55
N THR A 1044 -7.01 6.62 -18.79
CA THR A 1044 -7.55 7.15 -17.53
C THR A 1044 -6.76 6.73 -16.30
N ASN A 1045 -6.18 5.53 -16.32
CA ASN A 1045 -5.66 4.81 -15.14
C ASN A 1045 -6.69 4.68 -14.00
N LEU A 1046 -7.99 4.75 -14.32
CA LEU A 1046 -9.06 4.34 -13.40
C LEU A 1046 -9.14 2.81 -13.44
N LEU A 1047 -9.24 2.17 -12.28
CA LEU A 1047 -9.29 0.72 -12.15
C LEU A 1047 -10.67 0.32 -11.62
N LEU A 1048 -11.57 -0.09 -12.53
CA LEU A 1048 -12.92 -0.49 -12.19
C LEU A 1048 -12.90 -1.88 -11.52
N SER A 1049 -13.33 -1.99 -10.26
CA SER A 1049 -13.26 -3.26 -9.52
C SER A 1049 -14.21 -4.34 -10.05
N ASP A 1050 -13.72 -5.58 -10.21
CA ASP A 1050 -14.54 -6.74 -10.59
C ASP A 1050 -15.48 -7.18 -9.47
N GLY A 1051 -15.18 -6.83 -8.20
CA GLY A 1051 -15.99 -7.12 -7.02
C GLY A 1051 -17.22 -6.22 -6.86
N GLY A 1052 -17.39 -5.25 -7.76
CA GLY A 1052 -18.34 -4.15 -7.65
C GLY A 1052 -17.63 -2.84 -7.30
N ASP A 1053 -18.10 -1.75 -7.88
CA ASP A 1053 -17.51 -0.40 -7.78
C ASP A 1053 -18.55 0.68 -8.17
N GLY A 1054 -18.15 1.94 -8.11
CA GLY A 1054 -18.81 3.05 -8.77
C GLY A 1054 -18.16 3.44 -10.10
N VAL A 1055 -18.93 4.14 -10.95
CA VAL A 1055 -18.40 4.98 -12.02
C VAL A 1055 -19.07 6.33 -11.90
N ARG A 1056 -18.29 7.40 -11.83
CA ARG A 1056 -18.77 8.75 -11.52
C ARG A 1056 -18.20 9.77 -12.48
N LEU A 1057 -19.08 10.64 -12.97
CA LEU A 1057 -18.73 11.83 -13.75
C LEU A 1057 -18.88 13.06 -12.85
N LEU A 1058 -17.80 13.81 -12.65
CA LEU A 1058 -17.77 15.05 -11.88
C LEU A 1058 -17.72 16.27 -12.80
N LYS A 1059 -18.48 17.30 -12.45
CA LYS A 1059 -18.49 18.61 -13.11
C LYS A 1059 -17.24 19.43 -12.74
N PRO A 1060 -16.90 20.50 -13.49
CA PRO A 1060 -15.74 21.37 -13.20
C PRO A 1060 -15.67 21.97 -11.79
N ASN A 1061 -16.81 22.08 -11.12
CA ASN A 1061 -16.91 22.57 -9.74
C ASN A 1061 -16.81 21.45 -8.68
N GLY A 1062 -16.51 20.21 -9.09
CA GLY A 1062 -16.42 19.03 -8.23
C GLY A 1062 -17.77 18.42 -7.85
N GLN A 1063 -18.89 18.96 -8.33
CA GLN A 1063 -20.22 18.37 -8.07
C GLN A 1063 -20.44 17.13 -8.93
N LEU A 1064 -21.19 16.16 -8.40
CA LEU A 1064 -21.61 14.99 -9.16
C LEU A 1064 -22.44 15.41 -10.39
N GLY A 1065 -21.99 14.97 -11.55
CA GLY A 1065 -22.65 15.13 -12.84
C GLY A 1065 -23.55 13.94 -13.15
N ASP A 1066 -23.03 12.73 -12.97
CA ASP A 1066 -23.71 11.46 -13.17
C ASP A 1066 -22.96 10.34 -12.43
N ALA A 1067 -23.63 9.24 -12.09
CA ALA A 1067 -22.97 8.07 -11.50
C ALA A 1067 -23.79 6.80 -11.63
N TYR A 1068 -23.10 5.66 -11.58
CA TYR A 1068 -23.71 4.35 -11.48
C TYR A 1068 -22.85 3.43 -10.59
N ASN A 1069 -23.49 2.69 -9.69
CA ASN A 1069 -22.83 1.68 -8.87
C ASN A 1069 -23.20 0.30 -9.38
N TYR A 1070 -22.22 -0.58 -9.53
CA TYR A 1070 -22.42 -1.94 -9.99
C TYR A 1070 -21.89 -2.95 -8.96
N PHE A 1071 -22.46 -4.14 -8.98
CA PHE A 1071 -22.07 -5.26 -8.11
C PHE A 1071 -21.08 -6.17 -8.84
N VAL A 1072 -20.67 -7.27 -8.21
CA VAL A 1072 -19.72 -8.25 -8.76
C VAL A 1072 -19.98 -8.57 -10.25
N VAL A 1073 -18.93 -8.44 -11.05
CA VAL A 1073 -18.89 -8.69 -12.50
C VAL A 1073 -18.57 -10.15 -12.73
N ARG A 1074 -19.51 -10.91 -13.30
CA ARG A 1074 -19.42 -12.37 -13.36
C ARG A 1074 -18.83 -12.90 -14.65
N PHE A 1075 -18.85 -12.11 -15.73
CA PHE A 1075 -18.39 -12.52 -17.04
C PHE A 1075 -17.46 -11.47 -17.65
N PRO A 1076 -16.41 -11.88 -18.39
CA PRO A 1076 -15.66 -10.95 -19.24
C PRO A 1076 -16.59 -10.27 -20.25
N ASP A 1077 -16.31 -9.02 -20.57
CA ASP A 1077 -17.10 -8.18 -21.48
C ASP A 1077 -18.55 -7.94 -21.03
N GLN A 1078 -18.83 -8.09 -19.73
CA GLN A 1078 -20.10 -7.65 -19.15
C GLN A 1078 -20.18 -6.11 -19.14
N SER A 1079 -20.89 -5.55 -20.13
CA SER A 1079 -21.12 -4.11 -20.26
C SER A 1079 -22.37 -3.63 -19.50
N TYR A 1080 -22.29 -2.42 -18.97
CA TYR A 1080 -23.39 -1.66 -18.39
C TYR A 1080 -23.66 -0.46 -19.28
N CYS A 1081 -24.88 -0.34 -19.81
CA CYS A 1081 -25.19 0.69 -20.81
C CYS A 1081 -26.57 1.30 -20.62
N ARG A 1082 -26.79 2.52 -21.13
CA ARG A 1082 -28.12 3.14 -21.19
C ARG A 1082 -28.83 2.79 -22.49
N LEU A 1083 -30.09 2.35 -22.41
CA LEU A 1083 -30.91 2.02 -23.58
C LEU A 1083 -32.30 2.63 -23.48
N PRO A 1084 -32.75 3.39 -24.50
CA PRO A 1084 -31.99 3.83 -25.68
C PRO A 1084 -30.90 4.85 -25.31
N ASP A 1085 -29.88 5.07 -26.16
CA ASP A 1085 -28.77 6.03 -25.94
C ASP A 1085 -29.20 7.47 -25.63
N ASN A 1086 -30.47 7.83 -25.85
CA ASN A 1086 -31.04 9.13 -25.47
C ASN A 1086 -32.26 9.00 -24.54
N GLY A 1087 -32.37 7.90 -23.80
CA GLY A 1087 -33.38 7.64 -22.78
C GLY A 1087 -33.22 8.54 -21.54
N GLY A 1088 -34.05 8.31 -20.52
CA GLY A 1088 -33.89 8.98 -19.23
C GLY A 1088 -32.54 8.64 -18.59
N LEU A 1089 -32.04 9.54 -17.74
CA LEU A 1089 -30.77 9.36 -17.01
C LEU A 1089 -30.76 8.14 -16.07
N ASP A 1090 -31.90 7.46 -15.90
CA ASP A 1090 -32.05 6.29 -15.02
C ASP A 1090 -32.25 4.96 -15.79
N ASP A 1091 -32.16 4.97 -17.13
CA ASP A 1091 -32.47 3.80 -17.98
C ASP A 1091 -31.26 2.84 -18.18
N TRP A 1092 -30.67 2.37 -17.09
CA TRP A 1092 -29.52 1.47 -17.10
C TRP A 1092 -29.90 0.00 -17.37
N ASN A 1093 -29.12 -0.66 -18.22
CA ASN A 1093 -29.24 -2.08 -18.55
C ASN A 1093 -27.92 -2.80 -18.27
N GLN A 1094 -28.03 -4.04 -17.79
CA GLN A 1094 -26.89 -4.92 -17.53
C GLN A 1094 -26.79 -5.93 -18.67
N ASN A 1095 -25.55 -6.33 -19.01
CA ASN A 1095 -25.26 -7.29 -20.09
C ASN A 1095 -25.62 -6.76 -21.48
N CYS A 1096 -25.42 -5.47 -21.71
CA CYS A 1096 -25.44 -4.95 -23.08
C CYS A 1096 -24.31 -5.59 -23.90
N PHE A 1097 -24.50 -5.65 -25.22
CA PHE A 1097 -23.37 -5.94 -26.09
C PHE A 1097 -22.39 -4.76 -26.00
N PRO A 1098 -21.10 -4.98 -25.68
CA PRO A 1098 -20.14 -3.89 -25.60
C PRO A 1098 -20.01 -3.13 -26.93
N THR A 1099 -20.21 -1.82 -26.91
CA THR A 1099 -20.29 -0.98 -28.11
C THR A 1099 -19.45 0.29 -28.02
N PRO A 1100 -18.13 0.22 -27.70
CA PRO A 1100 -17.33 1.42 -27.50
C PRO A 1100 -17.35 2.33 -28.74
N GLY A 1101 -17.90 3.53 -28.58
CA GLY A 1101 -17.99 4.57 -29.62
C GLY A 1101 -19.16 4.38 -30.59
N LEU A 1102 -19.94 3.31 -30.44
CA LEU A 1102 -21.10 2.99 -31.25
C LEU A 1102 -22.40 3.27 -30.49
N GLN A 1103 -23.54 2.91 -31.09
CA GLN A 1103 -24.83 3.02 -30.41
C GLN A 1103 -25.04 1.77 -29.55
N ASN A 1104 -25.53 1.92 -28.32
CA ASN A 1104 -25.73 0.79 -27.41
C ASN A 1104 -26.73 -0.23 -27.99
N SER A 1105 -26.50 -1.51 -27.75
CA SER A 1105 -27.35 -2.60 -28.24
C SER A 1105 -27.43 -3.77 -27.25
N LEU A 1106 -28.57 -4.48 -27.23
CA LEU A 1106 -28.70 -5.78 -26.54
C LEU A 1106 -28.18 -6.96 -27.38
N SER A 1107 -27.84 -6.74 -28.66
CA SER A 1107 -27.35 -7.77 -29.57
C SER A 1107 -26.30 -7.25 -30.56
N GLY A 1108 -25.27 -8.06 -30.86
CA GLY A 1108 -24.16 -7.69 -31.74
C GLY A 1108 -23.41 -8.91 -32.30
N SER A 1109 -22.55 -8.69 -33.28
CA SER A 1109 -21.76 -9.76 -33.91
C SER A 1109 -20.60 -10.19 -33.01
N THR A 1110 -20.86 -11.30 -32.29
CA THR A 1110 -20.04 -12.15 -31.39
C THR A 1110 -19.59 -11.56 -30.04
N VAL A 1111 -20.37 -11.87 -28.98
CA VAL A 1111 -19.94 -12.59 -27.76
C VAL A 1111 -21.17 -13.41 -27.35
N ASN A 1112 -21.13 -14.73 -27.56
CA ASN A 1112 -22.03 -15.61 -26.83
C ASN A 1112 -21.49 -15.69 -25.39
N PRO A 1113 -22.31 -15.53 -24.33
CA PRO A 1113 -21.95 -16.14 -23.05
C PRO A 1113 -21.73 -17.64 -23.31
N PRO A 1114 -20.81 -18.33 -22.60
CA PRO A 1114 -20.54 -19.75 -22.87
C PRO A 1114 -21.84 -20.55 -22.71
N THR A 1115 -22.42 -20.96 -23.83
CA THR A 1115 -23.54 -21.90 -23.85
C THR A 1115 -22.93 -23.30 -23.86
N SER A 1116 -22.97 -23.94 -22.70
CA SER A 1116 -22.94 -25.40 -22.48
C SER A 1116 -22.28 -26.23 -23.59
N GLY A 1117 -21.05 -26.72 -23.38
CA GLY A 1117 -20.54 -27.80 -24.24
C GLY A 1117 -19.06 -28.15 -24.19
N ASP A 1118 -18.16 -27.24 -23.82
CA ASP A 1118 -16.72 -27.56 -23.77
C ASP A 1118 -16.22 -27.68 -22.33
N ASP A 1119 -15.89 -28.91 -21.95
CA ASP A 1119 -15.28 -29.29 -20.67
C ASP A 1119 -13.91 -28.62 -20.48
N ALA A 1120 -13.94 -27.41 -19.94
CA ALA A 1120 -13.01 -26.96 -18.92
C ALA A 1120 -13.80 -26.06 -17.97
N LEU A 1121 -14.03 -26.54 -16.74
CA LEU A 1121 -14.54 -25.73 -15.64
C LEU A 1121 -13.57 -24.55 -15.42
N LEU A 1122 -13.86 -23.42 -16.07
CA LEU A 1122 -13.25 -22.14 -15.79
C LEU A 1122 -13.83 -21.66 -14.45
N CYS A 1123 -13.05 -21.81 -13.39
CA CYS A 1123 -13.31 -21.28 -12.06
C CYS A 1123 -13.85 -19.84 -12.13
N PRO A 1124 -15.02 -19.53 -11.51
CA PRO A 1124 -15.53 -18.17 -11.45
C PRO A 1124 -14.83 -17.41 -10.33
N ILE A 1125 -13.52 -17.16 -10.47
CA ILE A 1125 -12.74 -16.36 -9.51
C ILE A 1125 -12.05 -15.23 -10.29
N ALA A 1126 -11.93 -14.05 -9.65
CA ALA A 1126 -11.38 -12.84 -10.25
C ALA A 1126 -9.96 -13.05 -10.82
N ASP A 1127 -9.62 -12.33 -11.89
CA ASP A 1127 -8.32 -12.42 -12.60
C ASP A 1127 -7.12 -11.90 -11.78
N THR A 1128 -7.29 -11.74 -10.46
CA THR A 1128 -6.36 -11.09 -9.55
C THR A 1128 -5.60 -12.05 -8.64
N LEU A 1129 -5.89 -13.36 -8.66
CA LEU A 1129 -5.18 -14.36 -7.84
C LEU A 1129 -3.88 -14.86 -8.51
N PRO A 1130 -2.81 -15.16 -7.73
CA PRO A 1130 -1.58 -15.74 -8.26
C PRO A 1130 -1.80 -17.08 -8.99
N GLU A 1131 -1.00 -17.36 -10.02
CA GLU A 1131 -1.09 -18.58 -10.85
C GLU A 1131 -1.04 -19.87 -9.99
N ASP A 1132 -0.21 -19.88 -8.96
CA ASP A 1132 -0.08 -20.97 -7.98
C ASP A 1132 -1.37 -21.23 -7.17
N PHE A 1133 -2.19 -20.19 -6.96
CA PHE A 1133 -3.48 -20.24 -6.26
C PHE A 1133 -4.59 -20.81 -7.17
N VAL A 1134 -4.58 -20.40 -8.44
CA VAL A 1134 -5.49 -20.93 -9.46
C VAL A 1134 -5.21 -22.41 -9.73
N PHE A 1135 -3.93 -22.82 -9.72
CA PHE A 1135 -3.53 -24.23 -9.84
C PHE A 1135 -3.92 -25.09 -8.62
N ALA A 1136 -4.04 -24.50 -7.42
CA ALA A 1136 -4.39 -25.23 -6.20
C ALA A 1136 -5.90 -25.53 -6.09
N GLU A 1137 -6.76 -24.71 -6.68
CA GLU A 1137 -8.22 -24.85 -6.65
C GLU A 1137 -8.78 -25.54 -7.91
N CYS A 1138 -8.24 -25.25 -9.10
CA CYS A 1138 -8.95 -25.51 -10.36
C CYS A 1138 -8.37 -26.68 -11.19
N ASN A 1139 -7.49 -27.52 -10.62
CA ASN A 1139 -7.08 -28.79 -11.23
C ASN A 1139 -8.05 -29.91 -10.78
N PRO A 1140 -8.23 -31.03 -11.52
CA PRO A 1140 -9.13 -32.13 -11.16
C PRO A 1140 -8.85 -32.79 -9.79
N PHE A 1141 -7.73 -32.42 -9.15
CA PHE A 1141 -7.29 -32.88 -7.82
C PHE A 1141 -6.91 -31.72 -6.89
N GLY A 1142 -7.53 -30.53 -7.08
CA GLY A 1142 -7.30 -29.34 -6.26
C GLY A 1142 -7.40 -29.63 -4.76
N ALA A 1143 -6.55 -28.98 -3.97
CA ALA A 1143 -6.21 -29.40 -2.61
C ALA A 1143 -7.29 -29.08 -1.55
N ASN A 1144 -8.44 -28.52 -1.94
CA ASN A 1144 -9.50 -28.09 -1.03
C ASN A 1144 -8.97 -27.13 0.05
N ILE A 1145 -8.25 -26.09 -0.36
CA ILE A 1145 -7.63 -25.18 0.61
C ILE A 1145 -8.68 -24.38 1.39
N TRP A 1146 -9.92 -24.26 0.91
CA TRP A 1146 -11.03 -23.68 1.69
C TRP A 1146 -11.77 -24.69 2.58
N ASN A 1147 -11.39 -25.97 2.56
CA ASN A 1147 -11.85 -26.95 3.54
C ASN A 1147 -11.06 -26.72 4.85
N PRO A 1148 -11.73 -26.47 6.00
CA PRO A 1148 -11.06 -26.35 7.29
C PRO A 1148 -10.12 -27.52 7.59
N ALA A 1149 -10.49 -28.74 7.15
CA ALA A 1149 -9.70 -29.94 7.32
C ALA A 1149 -8.35 -29.94 6.58
N TYR A 1150 -8.17 -29.09 5.55
CA TYR A 1150 -6.90 -28.94 4.85
C TYR A 1150 -5.91 -28.12 5.68
N TRP A 1151 -6.34 -26.98 6.22
CA TRP A 1151 -5.52 -26.15 7.11
C TRP A 1151 -5.25 -26.84 8.46
N ASP A 1152 -6.22 -27.59 8.97
CA ASP A 1152 -6.06 -28.42 10.18
C ASP A 1152 -5.07 -29.57 9.99
N LYS A 1153 -4.87 -30.04 8.75
CA LYS A 1153 -3.95 -31.15 8.44
C LYS A 1153 -2.50 -30.71 8.26
N PHE A 1154 -2.24 -29.46 7.89
CA PHE A 1154 -0.88 -28.97 7.58
C PHE A 1154 -0.30 -27.96 8.59
N GLY A 1155 -1.10 -27.48 9.55
CA GLY A 1155 -0.64 -26.67 10.68
C GLY A 1155 -0.29 -25.23 10.30
N TRP A 1156 -0.79 -24.27 11.08
CA TRP A 1156 -0.45 -22.86 10.92
C TRP A 1156 1.03 -22.59 11.18
N PHE A 1157 1.82 -22.30 10.14
CA PHE A 1157 3.09 -21.57 10.29
C PHE A 1157 3.46 -20.78 9.02
N ASP A 1158 3.78 -19.51 9.29
CA ASP A 1158 4.46 -18.47 8.49
C ASP A 1158 3.68 -17.79 7.34
N GLU A 1159 3.38 -16.51 7.57
CA GLU A 1159 2.96 -15.52 6.58
C GLU A 1159 3.87 -15.58 5.34
N LYS A 1160 3.38 -16.16 4.25
CA LYS A 1160 3.92 -15.86 2.93
C LYS A 1160 3.50 -14.44 2.59
N SER A 1161 4.46 -13.51 2.54
CA SER A 1161 4.27 -12.19 1.96
C SER A 1161 3.71 -12.33 0.53
N LEU A 1162 2.52 -11.80 0.28
CA LEU A 1162 2.01 -11.63 -1.08
C LEU A 1162 2.98 -10.69 -1.83
N PRO A 1163 3.34 -10.98 -3.10
CA PRO A 1163 4.14 -10.05 -3.89
C PRO A 1163 3.38 -8.72 -4.00
N GLU A 1164 4.07 -7.60 -3.79
CA GLU A 1164 3.55 -6.29 -4.15
C GLU A 1164 3.25 -6.28 -5.67
N SER A 1165 1.99 -6.50 -6.04
CA SER A 1165 1.51 -6.29 -7.39
C SER A 1165 0.75 -4.96 -7.42
N THR A 1166 1.04 -4.14 -8.42
CA THR A 1166 0.43 -2.83 -8.66
C THR A 1166 -1.00 -2.93 -9.24
N GLY A 1167 -1.74 -4.01 -8.97
CA GLY A 1167 -3.09 -4.29 -9.48
C GLY A 1167 -4.22 -4.00 -8.47
N LYS A 1168 -5.49 -4.29 -8.86
CA LYS A 1168 -6.81 -3.93 -8.25
C LYS A 1168 -7.07 -4.29 -6.75
N TRP A 1169 -6.04 -4.36 -5.91
CA TRP A 1169 -6.02 -5.11 -4.65
C TRP A 1169 -6.39 -4.42 -3.32
N PRO A 1170 -6.96 -3.20 -3.18
CA PRO A 1170 -7.27 -2.72 -1.82
C PRO A 1170 -8.55 -3.27 -1.18
N VAL A 1171 -9.44 -3.96 -1.91
CA VAL A 1171 -10.82 -4.24 -1.40
C VAL A 1171 -10.98 -5.57 -0.64
N PHE A 1172 -9.92 -6.38 -0.51
CA PHE A 1172 -9.96 -7.61 0.30
C PHE A 1172 -8.92 -7.57 1.44
N VAL A 1173 -8.92 -6.47 2.19
CA VAL A 1173 -8.31 -6.42 3.52
C VAL A 1173 -9.44 -6.37 4.56
N ASP A 1174 -10.21 -7.45 4.62
CA ASP A 1174 -10.93 -7.93 5.80
C ASP A 1174 -11.13 -9.45 5.69
#